data_AF-W4KFA3-F1
#
_entry.id   AF-W4KFA3-F1
#
_cell.length_a   1.000
_cell.length_b   1.000
_cell.length_c   1.000
_cell.angle_alpha   90.00
_cell.angle_beta   90.00
_cell.angle_gamma   90.00
#
_symmetry.space_group_name_H-M   'P 1'
#
loop_
_entity.id
_entity.type
_entity.pdbx_description
1 polymer ?
#
loop_
_entity_poly.entity_id
_entity_poly.type
_entity_poly.pdbx_seq_one_letter_code
_entity_poly.pdbx_strand_id
1 'polypeptide(L)'
;MVGQGPPHLHVILLSSGPPITGNGSRRGYNAKKRSEAAQIAAQNAQLMPNVSYTPMGGDKGKQKAADGAMRIVSDSGAQNAETRGPLHPELQFARCMSNRYKSENFPRCVSCTRRWAGDTCRFQGIRFFLKDDNQNIVGVSFVENQKADAPTMNFPTRWNISLEPSHIEETKRTVAVALLPTLKKEFEHLIAPQVIRRPRESDVRATCDTCMTSIFSSSWMCRLCGREACAECFGKVRELTEYRAGANEAEIAALQAKREAHAHSNPFFLSCTRRNEHVAKEFSPVSRFCEPELQDVIDEMELLIKAPMVEPEEDEGESTATDTAIDPSLKGQDGAAAAAAAAVTTRGSPTDETSSSAVPAPTGGDAASAAAPVAVSADPGGRPEVNGAEPSPTEPHVYPTQTFADGELSEKAFRKIWRQGVPVVITGLLPKFTIKWTPEYFISKYSAQTCSIVECQTDASKRITVGEFFKMFGSYEGRTDCWKLKDWPPSTDFKAAFPELYEDFTQAVPMPTFCRRDGALNIASHFPVNTVAPDLGPKMYNAMATYETQGSKGSTRLHMDMADAINIMMHAEPRPDGTPGVAAWDLFRAEDAENLRRFLRKRYNGTQMQHDPIHAQQIYLDSRMLRELYKEYGIRSHRVYQKPGDAVFIPAGCAHQVCNLADCIKVAADFVSLENVARCEKLTGEFREQNQSMMWKEDVLQLRAMMWFAWLSCKRQEGYGQ
;
A
#
# COMPACT_ATOMS: atom_id res chain seq x y z
N MET A 1 6.51 -76.53 23.40
CA MET A 1 7.02 -76.98 24.72
C MET A 1 8.14 -76.04 25.13
N VAL A 2 8.19 -75.41 26.31
CA VAL A 2 7.19 -75.21 27.38
C VAL A 2 7.33 -73.74 27.81
N GLY A 3 6.26 -73.09 28.25
CA GLY A 3 6.33 -71.72 28.80
C GLY A 3 6.07 -71.69 30.30
N GLN A 4 6.79 -70.83 31.03
CA GLN A 4 6.45 -70.37 32.38
C GLN A 4 7.27 -69.11 32.72
N GLY A 5 6.63 -68.13 33.38
CA GLY A 5 7.26 -67.18 34.31
C GLY A 5 6.63 -67.40 35.69
N PRO A 6 6.74 -66.49 36.69
CA PRO A 6 7.42 -65.18 36.76
C PRO A 6 8.65 -65.30 37.72
N PRO A 7 9.16 -64.29 38.51
CA PRO A 7 8.84 -62.87 38.63
C PRO A 7 10.03 -61.86 38.71
N HIS A 8 9.66 -60.57 38.75
CA HIS A 8 10.38 -59.37 39.26
C HIS A 8 11.92 -59.31 39.31
N LEU A 9 12.48 -58.33 38.59
CA LEU A 9 13.34 -57.28 39.21
C LEU A 9 13.30 -55.97 38.40
N HIS A 10 13.99 -54.93 38.87
CA HIS A 10 14.00 -53.57 38.31
C HIS A 10 14.57 -53.47 36.89
N VAL A 11 13.99 -52.55 36.09
CA VAL A 11 14.65 -51.95 34.91
C VAL A 11 14.44 -50.44 34.95
N ILE A 12 15.53 -49.68 34.82
CA ILE A 12 15.48 -48.22 34.58
C ILE A 12 15.31 -48.03 33.07
N LEU A 13 14.24 -47.35 32.64
CA LEU A 13 14.03 -46.99 31.25
C LEU A 13 14.08 -45.46 31.09
N LEU A 14 14.85 -45.02 30.09
CA LEU A 14 15.02 -43.62 29.72
C LEU A 14 13.67 -43.04 29.26
N SER A 15 13.33 -41.83 29.72
CA SER A 15 12.05 -41.20 29.41
C SER A 15 11.92 -40.91 27.91
N SER A 16 10.85 -41.42 27.30
CA SER A 16 10.44 -41.08 25.95
C SER A 16 10.19 -39.57 25.81
N GLY A 17 10.64 -38.99 24.71
CA GLY A 17 10.39 -37.58 24.38
C GLY A 17 8.89 -37.31 24.13
N PRO A 18 8.43 -36.05 24.34
CA PRO A 18 7.03 -35.69 24.13
C PRO A 18 6.61 -35.81 22.65
N PRO A 19 5.33 -36.11 22.37
CA PRO A 19 4.88 -36.49 21.03
C PRO A 19 4.79 -35.32 20.05
N ILE A 20 4.87 -35.66 18.75
CA ILE A 20 4.66 -34.74 17.63
C ILE A 20 3.26 -34.12 17.71
N THR A 21 3.19 -32.79 17.87
CA THR A 21 1.92 -32.05 17.87
C THR A 21 1.45 -31.80 16.44
N GLY A 22 0.42 -32.53 16.01
CA GLY A 22 -0.25 -32.32 14.71
C GLY A 22 -0.99 -30.97 14.61
N ASN A 23 -1.46 -30.66 13.40
CA ASN A 23 -2.07 -29.37 13.00
C ASN A 23 -2.93 -28.71 14.09
N GLY A 24 -2.40 -27.62 14.67
CA GLY A 24 -3.06 -26.84 15.71
C GLY A 24 -4.29 -26.08 15.19
N SER A 25 -5.47 -26.67 15.36
CA SER A 25 -6.74 -25.93 15.30
C SER A 25 -6.65 -24.70 16.22
N ARG A 26 -6.95 -23.50 15.70
CA ARG A 26 -6.80 -22.21 16.41
C ARG A 26 -7.84 -21.98 17.53
N ARG A 27 -8.09 -22.98 18.39
CA ARG A 27 -8.82 -22.87 19.67
C ARG A 27 -7.95 -22.35 20.84
N GLY A 28 -6.80 -21.73 20.54
CA GLY A 28 -6.05 -20.89 21.48
C GLY A 28 -6.66 -19.49 21.64
N TYR A 29 -7.91 -19.39 22.13
CA TYR A 29 -8.60 -18.10 22.29
C TYR A 29 -8.01 -17.33 23.48
N ASN A 30 -6.95 -16.56 23.18
CA ASN A 30 -6.06 -15.81 24.07
C ASN A 30 -6.51 -15.63 25.54
N ALA A 31 -5.68 -16.11 26.47
CA ALA A 31 -5.73 -15.67 27.86
C ALA A 31 -5.34 -14.18 27.97
N LYS A 32 -4.32 -13.73 27.21
CA LYS A 32 -3.85 -12.34 27.16
C LYS A 32 -4.98 -11.34 26.86
N LYS A 33 -5.69 -11.51 25.74
CA LYS A 33 -6.86 -10.68 25.37
C LYS A 33 -8.04 -10.77 26.33
N ARG A 34 -8.16 -11.82 27.15
CA ARG A 34 -9.15 -11.89 28.23
C ARG A 34 -8.69 -11.10 29.47
N SER A 35 -7.39 -11.13 29.79
CA SER A 35 -6.78 -10.26 30.80
C SER A 35 -6.90 -8.78 30.40
N GLU A 36 -6.46 -8.41 29.20
CA GLU A 36 -6.52 -7.05 28.66
C GLU A 36 -7.96 -6.51 28.67
N ALA A 37 -8.94 -7.27 28.17
CA ALA A 37 -10.35 -6.88 28.22
C ALA A 37 -10.93 -6.77 29.64
N ALA A 38 -10.49 -7.61 30.59
CA ALA A 38 -10.90 -7.51 31.99
C ALA A 38 -10.27 -6.30 32.70
N GLN A 39 -9.02 -5.97 32.37
CA GLN A 39 -8.30 -4.80 32.90
C GLN A 39 -8.94 -3.51 32.40
N ILE A 40 -9.26 -3.42 31.10
CA ILE A 40 -10.02 -2.32 30.50
C ILE A 40 -11.41 -2.20 31.13
N ALA A 41 -12.13 -3.32 31.33
CA ALA A 41 -13.44 -3.30 31.98
C ALA A 41 -13.38 -2.79 33.43
N ALA A 42 -12.39 -3.23 34.23
CA ALA A 42 -12.18 -2.78 35.60
C ALA A 42 -11.81 -1.29 35.66
N GLN A 43 -10.97 -0.81 34.73
CA GLN A 43 -10.52 0.58 34.69
C GLN A 43 -11.60 1.55 34.15
N ASN A 44 -12.52 1.06 33.32
CA ASN A 44 -13.67 1.83 32.83
C ASN A 44 -14.84 1.87 33.83
N ALA A 45 -14.97 0.85 34.70
CA ALA A 45 -16.00 0.84 35.75
C ALA A 45 -15.84 1.96 36.81
N GLN A 46 -14.71 2.67 36.80
CA GLN A 46 -14.39 3.77 37.71
C GLN A 46 -14.66 5.18 37.12
N LEU A 47 -15.13 5.29 35.86
CA LEU A 47 -15.24 6.59 35.17
C LEU A 47 -16.56 6.77 34.40
N MET A 48 -17.47 7.48 35.06
CA MET A 48 -18.64 8.19 34.53
C MET A 48 -18.65 9.58 35.23
N PRO A 49 -19.15 10.68 34.64
CA PRO A 49 -20.13 10.71 33.55
C PRO A 49 -19.74 11.60 32.34
N ASN A 50 -20.38 11.33 31.21
CA ASN A 50 -21.08 12.28 30.32
C ASN A 50 -21.49 11.48 29.07
N VAL A 51 -22.76 11.58 28.66
CA VAL A 51 -23.28 10.88 27.48
C VAL A 51 -24.27 11.80 26.78
N SER A 52 -23.97 12.14 25.52
CA SER A 52 -24.90 12.90 24.68
C SER A 52 -25.93 11.96 24.02
N TYR A 53 -27.19 12.39 23.90
CA TYR A 53 -28.24 11.62 23.22
C TYR A 53 -28.78 12.37 22.01
N THR A 54 -29.01 11.65 20.92
CA THR A 54 -29.72 12.13 19.73
C THR A 54 -30.92 11.22 19.46
N PRO A 55 -32.17 11.69 19.66
CA PRO A 55 -33.37 10.96 19.23
C PRO A 55 -33.44 10.88 17.71
N MET A 56 -34.22 9.93 17.16
CA MET A 56 -34.47 9.87 15.72
C MET A 56 -35.50 10.91 15.24
N GLY A 57 -35.08 12.19 15.25
CA GLY A 57 -35.70 13.31 14.51
C GLY A 57 -36.86 14.04 15.22
N GLY A 58 -36.84 15.39 15.19
CA GLY A 58 -37.98 16.21 15.66
C GLY A 58 -37.63 17.60 16.23
N ASP A 59 -37.15 18.53 15.39
CA ASP A 59 -37.04 20.00 15.61
C ASP A 59 -36.33 20.56 16.89
N LYS A 60 -36.45 21.88 17.14
CA LYS A 60 -35.48 22.73 17.87
C LYS A 60 -35.98 23.30 19.22
N GLY A 61 -35.09 23.37 20.21
CA GLY A 61 -35.30 24.10 21.49
C GLY A 61 -33.97 24.49 22.18
N LYS A 62 -34.00 25.37 23.20
CA LYS A 62 -32.79 25.93 23.85
C LYS A 62 -32.71 25.73 25.38
N GLN A 63 -31.49 25.40 25.82
CA GLN A 63 -30.77 25.87 27.02
C GLN A 63 -30.94 25.28 28.44
N LYS A 64 -29.77 25.25 29.09
CA LYS A 64 -29.41 25.15 30.53
C LYS A 64 -29.52 23.79 31.22
N ALA A 65 -28.66 23.64 32.23
CA ALA A 65 -28.27 22.37 32.84
C ALA A 65 -28.59 22.34 34.34
N ALA A 66 -28.83 21.12 34.85
CA ALA A 66 -28.90 20.75 36.27
C ALA A 66 -28.59 19.24 36.39
N ASP A 67 -28.27 18.78 37.60
CA ASP A 67 -27.70 17.45 37.85
C ASP A 67 -28.64 16.24 37.67
N GLY A 68 -28.01 15.08 37.46
CA GLY A 68 -28.26 13.98 38.42
C GLY A 68 -29.10 12.78 37.98
N ALA A 69 -29.74 12.77 36.80
CA ALA A 69 -30.36 11.55 36.25
C ALA A 69 -30.60 11.64 34.73
N MET A 70 -30.24 10.59 33.98
CA MET A 70 -30.77 10.42 32.62
C MET A 70 -32.26 10.08 32.70
N ARG A 71 -33.10 10.93 32.09
CA ARG A 71 -34.56 10.74 31.98
C ARG A 71 -35.02 11.08 30.55
N ILE A 72 -36.01 10.35 30.05
CA ILE A 72 -36.64 10.64 28.77
C ILE A 72 -37.68 11.74 28.97
N VAL A 73 -37.63 12.77 28.12
CA VAL A 73 -38.70 13.77 27.94
C VAL A 73 -39.17 13.66 26.50
N SER A 74 -40.47 13.42 26.30
CA SER A 74 -41.11 13.27 24.99
C SER A 74 -42.02 14.46 24.71
N ASP A 75 -41.82 15.13 23.57
CA ASP A 75 -42.58 16.33 23.18
C ASP A 75 -43.96 16.01 22.56
N SER A 76 -44.49 14.82 22.88
CA SER A 76 -45.83 14.38 22.52
C SER A 76 -46.56 13.85 23.77
N GLY A 77 -47.81 14.28 23.95
CA GLY A 77 -48.62 14.02 25.16
C GLY A 77 -49.12 12.58 25.35
N ALA A 78 -48.48 11.59 24.72
CA ALA A 78 -48.85 10.18 24.79
C ALA A 78 -47.86 9.40 25.67
N GLN A 79 -48.24 9.17 26.94
CA GLN A 79 -47.35 8.54 27.92
C GLN A 79 -47.33 7.00 27.78
N ASN A 80 -46.27 6.44 27.18
CA ASN A 80 -45.89 5.05 27.44
C ASN A 80 -45.19 4.98 28.79
N ALA A 81 -45.78 4.28 29.76
CA ALA A 81 -45.36 4.32 31.16
C ALA A 81 -44.06 3.56 31.47
N GLU A 82 -43.67 2.61 30.61
CA GLU A 82 -42.63 1.61 30.90
C GLU A 82 -41.19 2.13 30.81
N THR A 83 -40.95 3.29 30.19
CA THR A 83 -39.59 3.82 29.91
C THR A 83 -39.11 4.91 30.88
N ARG A 84 -39.69 4.99 32.09
CA ARG A 84 -39.33 5.99 33.12
C ARG A 84 -38.23 5.59 34.10
N GLY A 85 -37.70 4.36 34.02
CA GLY A 85 -36.60 3.88 34.86
C GLY A 85 -35.24 4.53 34.55
N PRO A 86 -34.27 4.52 35.48
CA PRO A 86 -32.89 4.88 35.18
C PRO A 86 -32.28 3.90 34.16
N LEU A 87 -31.46 4.42 33.24
CA LEU A 87 -30.79 3.60 32.24
C LEU A 87 -29.47 3.02 32.77
N HIS A 88 -29.30 1.71 32.64
CA HIS A 88 -28.12 0.96 33.09
C HIS A 88 -27.19 0.65 31.89
N PRO A 89 -26.01 1.30 31.77
CA PRO A 89 -25.12 1.10 30.62
C PRO A 89 -24.20 -0.15 30.78
N GLU A 90 -24.41 -1.18 29.94
CA GLU A 90 -23.52 -2.36 29.84
C GLU A 90 -22.53 -2.22 28.68
N LEU A 91 -21.21 -2.19 28.96
CA LEU A 91 -20.18 -2.20 27.90
C LEU A 91 -20.12 -3.56 27.19
N GLN A 92 -20.16 -3.56 25.85
CA GLN A 92 -20.08 -4.77 25.03
C GLN A 92 -18.65 -5.34 24.97
N PHE A 93 -18.16 -5.92 26.07
CA PHE A 93 -16.79 -6.46 26.16
C PHE A 93 -16.54 -7.73 25.31
N ALA A 94 -17.58 -8.39 24.81
CA ALA A 94 -17.49 -9.59 23.97
C ALA A 94 -18.01 -9.36 22.52
N ARG A 95 -17.68 -10.27 21.59
CA ARG A 95 -18.16 -10.19 20.19
C ARG A 95 -19.70 -10.25 20.11
N CYS A 96 -20.30 -9.58 19.14
CA CYS A 96 -21.76 -9.57 18.91
C CYS A 96 -22.42 -10.95 18.71
N MET A 97 -21.64 -12.00 18.41
CA MET A 97 -22.13 -13.38 18.21
C MET A 97 -21.68 -14.33 19.34
N SER A 98 -21.19 -13.81 20.46
CA SER A 98 -20.84 -14.61 21.64
C SER A 98 -22.07 -15.12 22.38
N ASN A 99 -21.93 -16.21 23.14
CA ASN A 99 -23.04 -16.84 23.87
C ASN A 99 -23.74 -15.87 24.85
N ARG A 100 -23.02 -14.92 25.46
CA ARG A 100 -23.58 -13.86 26.33
C ARG A 100 -24.69 -13.07 25.63
N TYR A 101 -24.57 -12.86 24.32
CA TYR A 101 -25.47 -12.04 23.52
C TYR A 101 -26.28 -12.89 22.52
N LYS A 102 -26.50 -14.18 22.80
CA LYS A 102 -27.23 -15.08 21.88
C LYS A 102 -28.73 -14.81 21.87
N SER A 103 -29.33 -14.60 23.05
CA SER A 103 -30.76 -14.28 23.24
C SER A 103 -31.10 -12.82 22.88
N GLU A 104 -30.14 -11.91 23.05
CA GLU A 104 -30.33 -10.46 22.90
C GLU A 104 -30.67 -10.03 21.44
N ASN A 105 -31.64 -9.13 21.27
CA ASN A 105 -32.08 -8.63 19.95
C ASN A 105 -31.54 -7.22 19.66
N PHE A 106 -30.30 -7.12 19.15
CA PHE A 106 -29.70 -5.86 18.75
C PHE A 106 -29.03 -5.91 17.35
N PRO A 107 -28.73 -4.77 16.71
CA PRO A 107 -27.94 -4.70 15.48
C PRO A 107 -26.52 -5.25 15.66
N ARG A 108 -26.20 -6.34 14.93
CA ARG A 108 -24.91 -7.05 15.00
C ARG A 108 -23.99 -6.58 13.87
N CYS A 109 -22.73 -6.31 14.16
CA CYS A 109 -21.81 -5.69 13.20
C CYS A 109 -21.49 -6.56 11.97
N VAL A 110 -21.11 -5.91 10.86
CA VAL A 110 -20.81 -6.54 9.55
C VAL A 110 -19.80 -7.69 9.65
N SER A 111 -18.72 -7.52 10.41
CA SER A 111 -17.71 -8.55 10.67
C SER A 111 -18.29 -9.81 11.33
N CYS A 112 -19.23 -9.62 12.25
CA CYS A 112 -19.90 -10.71 12.97
C CYS A 112 -21.01 -11.38 12.14
N THR A 113 -21.62 -10.69 11.18
CA THR A 113 -22.65 -11.28 10.30
C THR A 113 -22.04 -11.95 9.06
N ARG A 114 -21.00 -11.37 8.45
CA ARG A 114 -20.24 -11.94 7.33
C ARG A 114 -19.37 -13.14 7.72
N ARG A 115 -18.98 -13.26 9.01
CA ARG A 115 -18.21 -14.38 9.58
C ARG A 115 -16.84 -14.62 8.93
N TRP A 116 -16.23 -13.60 8.33
CA TRP A 116 -14.90 -13.70 7.73
C TRP A 116 -13.84 -14.08 8.78
N ALA A 117 -12.92 -14.97 8.40
CA ALA A 117 -11.86 -15.44 9.27
C ALA A 117 -10.83 -14.31 9.52
N GLY A 118 -10.36 -14.18 10.76
CA GLY A 118 -9.43 -13.12 11.17
C GLY A 118 -10.12 -11.82 11.61
N ASP A 119 -11.24 -11.44 10.98
CA ASP A 119 -11.91 -10.16 11.25
C ASP A 119 -12.40 -10.06 12.71
N THR A 120 -12.31 -8.85 13.28
CA THR A 120 -12.61 -8.53 14.68
C THR A 120 -14.10 -8.21 14.86
N CYS A 121 -14.52 -7.72 16.03
CA CYS A 121 -15.89 -7.25 16.21
C CYS A 121 -15.87 -5.73 16.34
N ARG A 122 -16.33 -5.03 15.30
CA ARG A 122 -16.29 -3.55 15.19
C ARG A 122 -16.84 -2.82 16.42
N PHE A 123 -17.78 -3.42 17.16
CA PHE A 123 -18.40 -2.84 18.37
C PHE A 123 -17.84 -3.35 19.72
N GLN A 124 -16.92 -4.31 19.72
CA GLN A 124 -16.40 -4.89 20.97
C GLN A 124 -15.51 -3.88 21.69
N GLY A 125 -15.80 -3.64 22.97
CA GLY A 125 -15.06 -2.69 23.82
C GLY A 125 -15.39 -1.21 23.58
N ILE A 126 -16.22 -0.86 22.58
CA ILE A 126 -16.53 0.55 22.25
C ILE A 126 -18.02 0.90 22.26
N ARG A 127 -18.94 -0.08 22.32
CA ARG A 127 -20.39 0.14 22.34
C ARG A 127 -20.97 -0.25 23.69
N PHE A 128 -21.80 0.61 24.26
CA PHE A 128 -22.65 0.31 25.40
C PHE A 128 -24.07 -0.06 24.94
N PHE A 129 -24.70 -0.97 25.68
CA PHE A 129 -26.14 -1.18 25.65
C PHE A 129 -26.76 -0.38 26.80
N LEU A 130 -27.76 0.46 26.52
CA LEU A 130 -28.55 1.13 27.54
C LEU A 130 -29.73 0.22 27.88
N LYS A 131 -29.75 -0.28 29.12
CA LYS A 131 -30.79 -1.20 29.61
C LYS A 131 -31.80 -0.51 30.51
N ASP A 132 -33.06 -0.94 30.43
CA ASP A 132 -34.09 -0.60 31.43
C ASP A 132 -33.91 -1.41 32.73
N ASP A 133 -34.75 -1.17 33.74
CA ASP A 133 -34.74 -1.93 34.99
C ASP A 133 -35.07 -3.42 34.79
N ASN A 134 -35.78 -3.76 33.70
CA ASN A 134 -36.08 -5.14 33.29
C ASN A 134 -34.93 -5.83 32.53
N GLN A 135 -33.77 -5.16 32.40
CA GLN A 135 -32.59 -5.59 31.63
C GLN A 135 -32.76 -5.65 30.09
N ASN A 136 -33.86 -5.13 29.53
CA ASN A 136 -34.07 -5.01 28.09
C ASN A 136 -33.16 -3.92 27.50
N ILE A 137 -32.55 -4.19 26.34
CA ILE A 137 -31.75 -3.20 25.63
C ILE A 137 -32.69 -2.20 24.93
N VAL A 138 -32.85 -1.02 25.51
CA VAL A 138 -33.70 0.08 24.99
C VAL A 138 -32.92 1.10 24.16
N GLY A 139 -31.59 1.09 24.22
CA GLY A 139 -30.74 1.98 23.42
C GLY A 139 -29.29 1.52 23.30
N VAL A 140 -28.48 2.29 22.56
CA VAL A 140 -27.03 2.13 22.46
C VAL A 140 -26.33 3.48 22.53
N SER A 141 -25.14 3.49 23.12
CA SER A 141 -24.19 4.61 23.07
C SER A 141 -22.77 4.07 22.83
N PHE A 142 -21.78 4.96 22.71
CA PHE A 142 -20.40 4.59 22.39
C PHE A 142 -19.40 5.22 23.37
N VAL A 143 -18.16 4.75 23.33
CA VAL A 143 -17.07 5.33 24.14
C VAL A 143 -16.66 6.69 23.56
N GLU A 144 -17.06 7.76 24.26
CA GLU A 144 -16.60 9.14 24.05
C GLU A 144 -15.31 9.46 24.86
N ASN A 145 -14.85 8.56 25.73
CA ASN A 145 -13.77 8.80 26.71
C ASN A 145 -12.37 8.83 26.06
N GLN A 146 -11.63 9.94 26.26
CA GLN A 146 -10.37 10.30 25.59
C GLN A 146 -9.09 9.78 26.28
N LYS A 147 -9.15 8.68 27.04
CA LYS A 147 -7.92 8.09 27.62
C LYS A 147 -6.96 7.61 26.51
N ALA A 148 -5.67 7.86 26.70
CA ALA A 148 -4.61 7.37 25.82
C ALA A 148 -4.58 5.83 25.78
N ASP A 149 -4.26 5.28 24.60
CA ASP A 149 -4.29 3.84 24.37
C ASP A 149 -3.16 3.09 25.10
N ALA A 150 -3.50 1.93 25.67
CA ALA A 150 -2.57 0.89 26.09
C ALA A 150 -2.88 -0.40 25.30
N PRO A 151 -1.88 -1.23 24.94
CA PRO A 151 -0.49 -1.24 25.42
C PRO A 151 0.47 -0.35 24.61
N THR A 152 1.66 -0.15 25.17
CA THR A 152 2.80 0.48 24.50
C THR A 152 3.18 -0.26 23.20
N MET A 153 3.41 0.51 22.14
CA MET A 153 4.06 0.02 20.92
C MET A 153 5.54 -0.30 21.19
N ASN A 154 5.98 -1.45 20.66
CA ASN A 154 7.35 -1.95 20.75
C ASN A 154 8.13 -1.46 19.53
N PHE A 155 8.63 -0.23 19.58
CA PHE A 155 9.50 0.30 18.53
C PHE A 155 10.86 -0.41 18.53
N PRO A 156 11.51 -0.55 17.36
CA PRO A 156 12.90 -0.98 17.27
C PRO A 156 13.86 -0.06 18.03
N THR A 157 14.99 -0.64 18.43
CA THR A 157 16.09 0.01 19.19
C THR A 157 17.47 -0.31 18.60
N ARG A 158 17.50 -0.84 17.37
CA ARG A 158 18.69 -1.21 16.61
C ARG A 158 18.41 -1.07 15.13
N TRP A 159 19.39 -0.53 14.42
CA TRP A 159 19.41 -0.36 12.96
C TRP A 159 20.71 -0.94 12.41
N ASN A 160 20.89 -0.94 11.09
CA ASN A 160 22.08 -1.46 10.42
C ASN A 160 23.35 -0.63 10.73
N ILE A 161 23.16 0.64 11.09
CA ILE A 161 24.15 1.56 11.67
C ILE A 161 23.55 2.24 12.91
N SER A 162 24.33 3.05 13.63
CA SER A 162 23.81 3.91 14.69
C SER A 162 22.86 4.98 14.13
N LEU A 163 21.78 5.28 14.87
CA LEU A 163 20.81 6.31 14.49
C LEU A 163 21.25 7.67 15.05
N GLU A 164 22.21 8.28 14.35
CA GLU A 164 22.78 9.59 14.71
C GLU A 164 21.74 10.73 14.81
N PRO A 165 22.01 11.81 15.57
CA PRO A 165 21.07 12.94 15.75
C PRO A 165 20.61 13.58 14.44
N SER A 166 21.47 13.61 13.41
CA SER A 166 21.12 14.08 12.06
C SER A 166 20.06 13.21 11.40
N HIS A 167 20.17 11.87 11.47
CA HIS A 167 19.16 10.94 10.96
C HIS A 167 17.82 11.14 11.68
N ILE A 168 17.86 11.41 12.99
CA ILE A 168 16.68 11.69 13.81
C ILE A 168 16.01 13.01 13.38
N GLU A 169 16.77 14.11 13.24
CA GLU A 169 16.19 15.40 12.84
C GLU A 169 15.62 15.33 11.42
N GLU A 170 16.38 14.83 10.45
CA GLU A 170 15.94 14.73 9.05
C GLU A 170 14.68 13.87 8.92
N THR A 171 14.63 12.72 9.61
CA THR A 171 13.45 11.84 9.61
C THR A 171 12.25 12.56 10.20
N LYS A 172 12.41 13.21 11.37
CA LYS A 172 11.34 13.98 12.01
C LYS A 172 10.88 15.15 11.14
N ARG A 173 11.79 15.90 10.51
CA ARG A 173 11.48 17.09 9.70
C ARG A 173 10.76 16.69 8.41
N THR A 174 11.22 15.65 7.70
CA THR A 174 10.53 15.07 6.54
C THR A 174 9.12 14.57 6.90
N VAL A 175 9.00 13.81 7.99
CA VAL A 175 7.71 13.31 8.48
C VAL A 175 6.78 14.45 8.89
N ALA A 176 7.28 15.49 9.56
CA ALA A 176 6.48 16.64 9.98
C ALA A 176 5.85 17.34 8.77
N VAL A 177 6.65 17.66 7.74
CA VAL A 177 6.18 18.32 6.52
C VAL A 177 5.08 17.50 5.81
N ALA A 178 5.25 16.18 5.71
CA ALA A 178 4.30 15.31 5.02
C ALA A 178 3.04 14.99 5.85
N LEU A 179 3.16 14.78 7.16
CA LEU A 179 2.09 14.23 8.00
C LEU A 179 1.25 15.30 8.72
N LEU A 180 1.83 16.45 9.07
CA LEU A 180 1.14 17.54 9.80
C LEU A 180 -0.19 17.99 9.14
N PRO A 181 -0.31 18.13 7.80
CA PRO A 181 -1.58 18.46 7.15
C PRO A 181 -2.68 17.40 7.32
N THR A 182 -2.32 16.15 7.63
CA THR A 182 -3.27 15.10 8.01
C THR A 182 -3.62 15.18 9.49
N LEU A 183 -2.65 15.42 10.37
CA LEU A 183 -2.89 15.51 11.82
C LEU A 183 -3.81 16.68 12.18
N LYS A 184 -3.66 17.84 11.54
CA LYS A 184 -4.58 18.98 11.73
C LYS A 184 -6.03 18.67 11.37
N LYS A 185 -6.24 17.97 10.24
CA LYS A 185 -7.57 17.48 9.83
C LYS A 185 -8.12 16.44 10.79
N GLU A 186 -7.25 15.62 11.40
CA GLU A 186 -7.67 14.70 12.45
C GLU A 186 -8.05 15.41 13.74
N PHE A 187 -7.40 16.52 14.08
CA PHE A 187 -7.75 17.33 15.24
C PHE A 187 -9.14 17.97 15.08
N GLU A 188 -9.41 18.57 13.90
CA GLU A 188 -10.74 19.07 13.52
C GLU A 188 -11.83 17.98 13.55
N HIS A 189 -11.47 16.73 13.18
CA HIS A 189 -12.36 15.57 13.19
C HIS A 189 -12.55 14.96 14.59
N LEU A 190 -11.54 15.07 15.47
CA LEU A 190 -11.57 14.57 16.85
C LEU A 190 -12.52 15.40 17.74
N ILE A 191 -12.59 16.71 17.54
CA ILE A 191 -13.50 17.61 18.28
C ILE A 191 -14.96 17.55 17.78
N ALA A 192 -15.27 16.71 16.80
CA ALA A 192 -16.61 16.58 16.23
C ALA A 192 -17.60 15.90 17.22
N PRO A 193 -18.88 16.33 17.24
CA PRO A 193 -19.87 15.75 18.16
C PRO A 193 -20.13 14.27 17.88
N GLN A 194 -20.36 13.49 18.94
CA GLN A 194 -20.57 12.03 18.89
C GLN A 194 -19.39 11.25 18.28
N VAL A 195 -18.15 11.74 18.45
CA VAL A 195 -16.93 11.00 18.10
C VAL A 195 -16.84 9.69 18.90
N ILE A 196 -16.53 8.60 18.20
CA ILE A 196 -16.28 7.29 18.78
C ILE A 196 -14.76 7.12 18.89
N ARG A 197 -14.24 7.03 20.11
CA ARG A 197 -12.83 6.67 20.32
C ARG A 197 -12.67 5.16 20.11
N ARG A 198 -11.80 4.78 19.16
CA ARG A 198 -11.38 3.39 18.93
C ARG A 198 -9.89 3.26 19.20
N PRO A 199 -9.42 2.28 20.00
CA PRO A 199 -8.00 2.01 20.14
C PRO A 199 -7.35 1.63 18.81
N ARG A 200 -6.10 2.07 18.59
CA ARG A 200 -5.29 1.68 17.43
C ARG A 200 -5.15 0.15 17.36
N GLU A 201 -5.53 -0.47 16.25
CA GLU A 201 -5.42 -1.92 16.07
C GLU A 201 -3.97 -2.39 15.88
N SER A 202 -3.47 -3.28 16.75
CA SER A 202 -2.14 -3.90 16.63
C SER A 202 -2.12 -5.11 15.68
N ASP A 203 -3.10 -6.01 15.87
CA ASP A 203 -3.10 -7.36 15.28
C ASP A 203 -3.77 -7.44 13.91
N VAL A 204 -4.38 -6.35 13.45
CA VAL A 204 -5.09 -6.23 12.16
C VAL A 204 -4.88 -4.84 11.59
N ARG A 205 -4.80 -4.75 10.26
CA ARG A 205 -4.81 -3.49 9.53
C ARG A 205 -6.20 -2.85 9.62
N ALA A 206 -6.27 -1.57 9.95
CA ALA A 206 -7.50 -0.79 9.81
C ALA A 206 -7.67 -0.40 8.35
N THR A 207 -8.69 -0.94 7.66
CA THR A 207 -9.02 -0.58 6.27
C THR A 207 -10.48 -0.16 6.16
N CYS A 208 -10.77 0.61 5.12
CA CYS A 208 -12.14 1.04 4.84
C CYS A 208 -12.98 -0.12 4.30
N ASP A 209 -14.11 -0.42 4.95
CA ASP A 209 -15.12 -1.41 4.52
C ASP A 209 -15.85 -1.02 3.19
N THR A 210 -15.33 -0.03 2.46
CA THR A 210 -15.90 0.53 1.21
C THR A 210 -14.89 0.62 0.06
N CYS A 211 -13.64 1.05 0.31
CA CYS A 211 -12.59 1.13 -0.72
C CYS A 211 -11.32 0.32 -0.40
N MET A 212 -11.27 -0.39 0.74
CA MET A 212 -10.12 -1.19 1.23
C MET A 212 -8.79 -0.44 1.37
N THR A 213 -8.76 0.89 1.23
CA THR A 213 -7.58 1.70 1.58
C THR A 213 -7.38 1.75 3.10
N SER A 214 -6.14 1.88 3.58
CA SER A 214 -5.88 1.94 5.03
C SER A 214 -6.48 3.20 5.66
N ILE A 215 -6.98 3.04 6.88
CA ILE A 215 -7.49 4.10 7.74
C ILE A 215 -6.41 4.42 8.78
N PHE A 216 -5.73 5.54 8.57
CA PHE A 216 -4.85 6.17 9.56
C PHE A 216 -5.63 7.14 10.46
N SER A 217 -6.46 7.98 9.84
CA SER A 217 -7.21 9.06 10.48
C SER A 217 -8.57 9.26 9.80
N SER A 218 -9.43 10.06 10.44
CA SER A 218 -10.56 10.78 9.83
C SER A 218 -11.60 9.84 9.20
N SER A 219 -11.86 8.76 9.92
CA SER A 219 -12.82 7.71 9.58
C SER A 219 -14.20 7.93 10.18
N TRP A 220 -15.21 7.27 9.63
CA TRP A 220 -16.60 7.36 10.05
C TRP A 220 -17.22 5.97 10.18
N MET A 221 -17.89 5.66 11.31
CA MET A 221 -18.50 4.35 11.54
C MET A 221 -20.02 4.43 11.61
N CYS A 222 -20.70 3.58 10.84
CA CYS A 222 -22.14 3.39 10.94
C CYS A 222 -22.51 2.78 12.30
N ARG A 223 -23.26 3.53 13.12
CA ARG A 223 -23.67 3.15 14.48
C ARG A 223 -24.53 1.88 14.52
N LEU A 224 -25.20 1.55 13.42
CA LEU A 224 -26.07 0.36 13.30
C LEU A 224 -25.29 -0.92 12.98
N CYS A 225 -24.36 -0.89 12.02
CA CYS A 225 -23.71 -2.09 11.50
C CYS A 225 -22.17 -2.14 11.69
N GLY A 226 -21.55 -1.06 12.16
CA GLY A 226 -20.11 -1.01 12.44
C GLY A 226 -19.23 -0.96 11.19
N ARG A 227 -19.81 -0.72 10.00
CA ARG A 227 -19.07 -0.46 8.76
C ARG A 227 -18.29 0.85 8.91
N GLU A 228 -16.98 0.81 8.64
CA GLU A 228 -16.08 1.95 8.74
C GLU A 228 -15.70 2.51 7.35
N ALA A 229 -15.94 3.79 7.14
CA ALA A 229 -15.64 4.53 5.93
C ALA A 229 -14.44 5.48 6.16
N CYS A 230 -13.57 5.65 5.17
CA CYS A 230 -12.65 6.79 5.15
C CYS A 230 -13.42 8.10 4.85
N ALA A 231 -12.81 9.25 5.10
CA ALA A 231 -13.41 10.57 4.87
C ALA A 231 -14.05 10.73 3.47
N GLU A 232 -13.41 10.24 2.41
CA GLU A 232 -13.90 10.35 1.03
C GLU A 232 -15.12 9.45 0.77
N CYS A 233 -15.06 8.16 1.15
CA CYS A 233 -16.20 7.26 1.02
C CYS A 233 -17.38 7.72 1.89
N PHE A 234 -17.13 8.33 3.05
CA PHE A 234 -18.19 8.95 3.83
C PHE A 234 -18.73 10.22 3.16
N GLY A 235 -17.86 11.08 2.61
CA GLY A 235 -18.24 12.21 1.79
C GLY A 235 -19.16 11.82 0.63
N LYS A 236 -18.92 10.65 0.02
CA LYS A 236 -19.81 10.06 -1.00
C LYS A 236 -21.13 9.56 -0.43
N VAL A 237 -21.17 8.99 0.78
CA VAL A 237 -22.44 8.69 1.48
C VAL A 237 -23.22 9.98 1.77
N ARG A 238 -22.56 11.06 2.19
CA ARG A 238 -23.19 12.39 2.37
C ARG A 238 -23.77 12.91 1.06
N GLU A 239 -22.98 12.94 -0.01
CA GLU A 239 -23.37 13.41 -1.33
C GLU A 239 -24.61 12.70 -1.91
N LEU A 240 -24.84 11.44 -1.51
CA LEU A 240 -25.97 10.63 -1.99
C LEU A 240 -27.18 10.59 -1.02
N THR A 241 -27.06 11.12 0.20
CA THR A 241 -28.09 10.93 1.26
C THR A 241 -28.40 12.14 2.15
N GLU A 242 -27.63 13.22 2.07
CA GLU A 242 -27.95 14.49 2.74
C GLU A 242 -28.70 15.42 1.80
N TYR A 243 -29.95 15.75 2.16
CA TYR A 243 -30.67 16.86 1.53
C TYR A 243 -30.15 18.19 2.09
N ARG A 244 -29.96 19.18 1.21
CA ARG A 244 -29.66 20.55 1.62
C ARG A 244 -30.84 21.13 2.40
N ALA A 245 -30.57 21.84 3.49
CA ALA A 245 -31.62 22.56 4.23
C ALA A 245 -32.30 23.59 3.31
N GLY A 246 -33.60 23.45 3.08
CA GLY A 246 -34.37 24.27 2.14
C GLY A 246 -34.27 23.86 0.67
N ALA A 247 -33.82 22.63 0.36
CA ALA A 247 -33.81 22.10 -1.00
C ALA A 247 -35.21 22.12 -1.64
N ASN A 248 -35.28 22.53 -2.91
CA ASN A 248 -36.52 22.50 -3.69
C ASN A 248 -36.77 21.11 -4.35
N GLU A 249 -37.95 20.91 -4.92
CA GLU A 249 -38.35 19.64 -5.54
C GLU A 249 -37.41 19.17 -6.67
N ALA A 250 -36.84 20.09 -7.46
CA ALA A 250 -35.90 19.75 -8.52
C ALA A 250 -34.51 19.36 -7.95
N GLU A 251 -34.05 19.99 -6.86
CA GLU A 251 -32.85 19.57 -6.13
C GLU A 251 -33.04 18.17 -5.50
N ILE A 252 -34.23 17.89 -4.96
CA ILE A 252 -34.60 16.58 -4.41
C ILE A 252 -34.62 15.51 -5.51
N ALA A 253 -35.28 15.78 -6.64
CA ALA A 253 -35.34 14.86 -7.79
C ALA A 253 -33.96 14.61 -8.41
N ALA A 254 -33.12 15.64 -8.54
CA ALA A 254 -31.75 15.49 -9.03
C ALA A 254 -30.88 14.63 -8.10
N LEU A 255 -31.04 14.76 -6.77
CA LEU A 255 -30.36 13.90 -5.80
C LEU A 255 -30.87 12.44 -5.87
N GLN A 256 -32.18 12.24 -6.06
CA GLN A 256 -32.76 10.90 -6.24
C GLN A 256 -32.20 10.22 -7.49
N ALA A 257 -32.25 10.89 -8.65
CA ALA A 257 -31.68 10.37 -9.91
C ALA A 257 -30.17 10.07 -9.80
N LYS A 258 -29.42 10.90 -9.06
CA LYS A 258 -27.99 10.67 -8.77
C LYS A 258 -27.76 9.45 -7.88
N ARG A 259 -28.61 9.22 -6.86
CA ARG A 259 -28.56 8.02 -6.01
C ARG A 259 -28.98 6.76 -6.77
N GLU A 260 -29.96 6.84 -7.65
CA GLU A 260 -30.39 5.72 -8.51
C GLU A 260 -29.31 5.34 -9.52
N ALA A 261 -28.73 6.31 -10.24
CA ALA A 261 -27.59 6.07 -11.14
C ALA A 261 -26.40 5.41 -10.41
N HIS A 262 -26.12 5.84 -9.18
CA HIS A 262 -25.08 5.23 -8.34
C HIS A 262 -25.47 3.85 -7.79
N ALA A 263 -26.74 3.58 -7.54
CA ALA A 263 -27.23 2.27 -7.13
C ALA A 263 -27.17 1.27 -8.31
N HIS A 264 -27.33 1.74 -9.55
CA HIS A 264 -27.12 0.91 -10.74
C HIS A 264 -25.64 0.54 -10.96
N SER A 265 -24.69 1.45 -10.72
CA SER A 265 -23.26 1.15 -10.84
C SER A 265 -22.68 0.37 -9.65
N ASN A 266 -23.15 0.64 -8.43
CA ASN A 266 -22.73 -0.06 -7.22
C ASN A 266 -23.90 -0.25 -6.23
N PRO A 267 -24.74 -1.29 -6.41
CA PRO A 267 -25.93 -1.53 -5.57
C PRO A 267 -25.61 -1.86 -4.11
N PHE A 268 -24.36 -2.21 -3.80
CA PHE A 268 -23.94 -2.50 -2.44
C PHE A 268 -23.39 -1.27 -1.71
N PHE A 269 -23.13 -0.16 -2.40
CA PHE A 269 -22.48 1.03 -1.83
C PHE A 269 -23.22 1.57 -0.60
N LEU A 270 -24.55 1.73 -0.66
CA LEU A 270 -25.37 2.16 0.48
C LEU A 270 -25.92 0.99 1.32
N SER A 271 -25.73 -0.27 0.95
CA SER A 271 -26.37 -1.41 1.63
C SER A 271 -26.00 -1.52 3.13
N CYS A 272 -27.00 -1.61 4.00
CA CYS A 272 -26.87 -1.77 5.45
C CYS A 272 -27.64 -3.01 5.97
N THR A 273 -27.59 -3.26 7.27
CA THR A 273 -28.26 -4.42 7.90
C THR A 273 -29.79 -4.34 7.81
N ARG A 274 -30.47 -5.50 7.80
CA ARG A 274 -31.95 -5.64 7.83
C ARG A 274 -32.69 -4.99 6.63
N ARG A 275 -32.03 -4.84 5.47
CA ARG A 275 -32.53 -4.12 4.26
C ARG A 275 -32.61 -2.61 4.41
N ASN A 276 -32.02 -2.02 5.45
CA ASN A 276 -31.83 -0.57 5.53
C ASN A 276 -30.72 -0.12 4.57
N GLU A 277 -30.71 1.16 4.22
CA GLU A 277 -29.56 1.83 3.62
C GLU A 277 -28.76 2.62 4.67
N HIS A 278 -27.49 2.85 4.34
CA HIS A 278 -26.62 3.82 4.96
C HIS A 278 -27.03 5.22 4.53
N VAL A 279 -27.40 6.06 5.49
CA VAL A 279 -27.56 7.51 5.30
C VAL A 279 -26.64 8.22 6.28
N ALA A 280 -26.14 9.41 5.91
CA ALA A 280 -25.03 10.06 6.61
C ALA A 280 -25.24 10.21 8.14
N LYS A 281 -26.46 10.57 8.56
CA LYS A 281 -26.85 10.71 9.99
C LYS A 281 -26.68 9.44 10.84
N GLU A 282 -26.54 8.25 10.24
CA GLU A 282 -26.31 7.00 10.98
C GLU A 282 -24.83 6.76 11.28
N PHE A 283 -23.92 7.57 10.73
CA PHE A 283 -22.49 7.52 11.03
C PHE A 283 -22.11 8.48 12.16
N SER A 284 -21.15 8.06 12.97
CA SER A 284 -20.36 8.92 13.85
C SER A 284 -18.95 9.09 13.29
N PRO A 285 -18.27 10.22 13.56
CA PRO A 285 -16.83 10.31 13.36
C PRO A 285 -16.12 9.31 14.29
N VAL A 286 -14.99 8.79 13.84
CA VAL A 286 -14.14 7.83 14.57
C VAL A 286 -12.72 8.36 14.58
N SER A 287 -12.13 8.46 15.76
CA SER A 287 -10.70 8.75 15.92
C SER A 287 -9.95 7.62 16.64
N ARG A 288 -8.65 7.55 16.35
CA ARG A 288 -7.66 6.66 16.96
C ARG A 288 -6.59 7.42 17.77
N PHE A 289 -6.80 8.72 17.98
CA PHE A 289 -5.93 9.63 18.72
C PHE A 289 -6.67 10.14 19.96
N CYS A 290 -5.97 10.46 21.05
CA CYS A 290 -6.55 11.34 22.07
C CYS A 290 -6.08 12.79 21.90
N GLU A 291 -6.85 13.74 22.44
CA GLU A 291 -6.67 15.17 22.18
C GLU A 291 -5.28 15.71 22.59
N PRO A 292 -4.73 15.37 23.78
CA PRO A 292 -3.38 15.84 24.16
C PRO A 292 -2.28 15.22 23.28
N GLU A 293 -2.33 13.90 23.05
CA GLU A 293 -1.39 13.16 22.19
C GLU A 293 -1.27 13.77 20.79
N LEU A 294 -2.40 14.24 20.25
CA LEU A 294 -2.46 14.84 18.92
C LEU A 294 -2.03 16.31 18.92
N GLN A 295 -2.44 17.10 19.92
CA GLN A 295 -2.06 18.51 20.06
C GLN A 295 -0.54 18.65 20.29
N ASP A 296 0.03 17.90 21.24
CA ASP A 296 1.45 17.93 21.56
C ASP A 296 2.31 17.65 20.31
N VAL A 297 1.92 16.65 19.50
CA VAL A 297 2.66 16.31 18.27
C VAL A 297 2.44 17.35 17.16
N ILE A 298 1.26 17.96 17.05
CA ILE A 298 1.01 19.05 16.10
C ILE A 298 1.91 20.26 16.42
N ASP A 299 2.00 20.65 17.69
CA ASP A 299 2.80 21.81 18.11
C ASP A 299 4.31 21.55 17.97
N GLU A 300 4.79 20.34 18.29
CA GLU A 300 6.18 19.94 18.05
C GLU A 300 6.54 19.88 16.57
N MET A 301 5.65 19.36 15.71
CA MET A 301 5.85 19.36 14.26
C MET A 301 5.87 20.80 13.70
N GLU A 302 4.98 21.67 14.18
CA GLU A 302 5.01 23.09 13.82
C GLU A 302 6.29 23.79 14.28
N LEU A 303 6.76 23.51 15.49
CA LEU A 303 8.00 24.09 16.03
C LEU A 303 9.21 23.65 15.19
N LEU A 304 9.31 22.35 14.88
CA LEU A 304 10.41 21.79 14.09
C LEU A 304 10.44 22.33 12.65
N ILE A 305 9.27 22.51 12.01
CA ILE A 305 9.19 23.10 10.66
C ILE A 305 9.58 24.58 10.67
N LYS A 306 9.26 25.33 11.74
CA LYS A 306 9.62 26.74 11.90
C LYS A 306 11.07 26.96 12.32
N ALA A 307 11.69 25.98 12.98
CA ALA A 307 13.11 26.04 13.31
C ALA A 307 13.96 26.02 12.03
N PRO A 308 15.03 26.84 11.95
CA PRO A 308 15.97 26.75 10.82
C PRO A 308 16.51 25.32 10.71
N MET A 309 16.87 24.91 9.50
CA MET A 309 17.66 23.69 9.33
C MET A 309 19.05 23.94 9.89
N VAL A 310 19.51 23.04 10.76
CA VAL A 310 20.94 22.90 11.00
C VAL A 310 21.49 22.18 9.78
N GLU A 311 22.10 22.93 8.86
CA GLU A 311 22.96 22.31 7.85
C GLU A 311 24.00 21.46 8.59
N PRO A 312 24.14 20.16 8.29
CA PRO A 312 25.23 19.37 8.84
C PRO A 312 26.56 20.05 8.49
N GLU A 313 27.50 20.10 9.42
CA GLU A 313 28.85 20.58 9.10
C GLU A 313 29.36 19.75 7.90
N GLU A 314 29.71 20.43 6.80
CA GLU A 314 30.22 19.74 5.63
C GLU A 314 31.58 19.15 5.99
N ASP A 315 31.60 17.84 6.28
CA ASP A 315 32.85 17.12 6.47
C ASP A 315 33.65 17.13 5.16
N GLU A 316 34.59 18.08 5.07
CA GLU A 316 35.53 18.28 3.98
C GLU A 316 36.56 17.13 3.90
N GLY A 317 36.60 16.23 4.88
CA GLY A 317 37.64 15.21 5.03
C GLY A 317 37.59 14.05 4.04
N GLU A 318 36.42 13.67 3.53
CA GLU A 318 36.26 12.42 2.74
C GLU A 318 35.76 12.65 1.30
N SER A 319 36.45 13.53 0.58
CA SER A 319 36.30 13.71 -0.87
C SER A 319 36.91 12.52 -1.64
N THR A 320 36.12 11.48 -1.89
CA THR A 320 36.47 10.47 -2.90
C THR A 320 36.27 11.02 -4.31
N ALA A 321 37.09 10.56 -5.26
CA ALA A 321 37.13 11.10 -6.64
C ALA A 321 35.84 10.87 -7.46
N THR A 322 34.83 10.18 -6.90
CA THR A 322 33.53 9.95 -7.54
C THR A 322 32.47 10.99 -7.18
N ASP A 323 32.64 11.78 -6.10
CA ASP A 323 31.66 12.82 -5.72
C ASP A 323 31.66 14.03 -6.69
N THR A 324 32.69 14.13 -7.54
CA THR A 324 32.79 15.07 -8.67
C THR A 324 32.27 14.50 -10.01
N ALA A 325 31.86 13.23 -10.06
CA ALA A 325 31.42 12.56 -11.30
C ALA A 325 29.91 12.70 -11.60
N ILE A 326 29.17 13.48 -10.81
CA ILE A 326 27.73 13.75 -11.01
C ILE A 326 27.56 14.63 -12.27
N ASP A 327 26.76 14.16 -13.24
CA ASP A 327 26.54 14.80 -14.53
C ASP A 327 26.09 16.28 -14.39
N PRO A 328 26.90 17.26 -14.84
CA PRO A 328 26.54 18.68 -14.73
C PRO A 328 25.26 19.08 -15.46
N SER A 329 24.83 18.30 -16.47
CA SER A 329 23.60 18.58 -17.23
C SER A 329 22.32 18.32 -16.43
N LEU A 330 22.40 17.64 -15.28
CA LEU A 330 21.29 17.41 -14.36
C LEU A 330 21.11 18.53 -13.32
N LYS A 331 21.96 19.57 -13.30
CA LYS A 331 21.77 20.75 -12.45
C LYS A 331 20.68 21.67 -13.01
N GLY A 332 19.42 21.34 -12.77
CA GLY A 332 18.26 22.13 -13.21
C GLY A 332 17.07 22.07 -12.28
N GLN A 333 16.67 23.24 -11.76
CA GLN A 333 15.43 23.52 -11.02
C GLN A 333 15.29 22.90 -9.62
N ASP A 334 16.11 23.41 -8.68
CA ASP A 334 15.74 23.43 -7.26
C ASP A 334 14.42 24.21 -7.04
N GLY A 335 13.71 23.87 -5.97
CA GLY A 335 12.26 24.04 -5.88
C GLY A 335 11.71 25.48 -5.82
N ALA A 336 10.75 25.78 -6.71
CA ALA A 336 9.93 27.00 -6.67
C ALA A 336 8.43 26.76 -7.00
N ALA A 337 7.88 25.58 -6.67
CA ALA A 337 6.55 25.14 -7.10
C ALA A 337 5.65 24.52 -6.00
N ALA A 338 5.76 24.99 -4.75
CA ALA A 338 5.01 24.42 -3.60
C ALA A 338 4.12 25.43 -2.82
N ALA A 339 4.05 26.70 -3.24
CA ALA A 339 3.48 27.79 -2.43
C ALA A 339 2.31 28.58 -3.06
N ALA A 340 1.77 28.15 -4.20
CA ALA A 340 0.81 28.96 -5.00
C ALA A 340 -0.42 28.16 -5.48
N ALA A 341 -1.16 27.55 -4.54
CA ALA A 341 -2.40 26.81 -4.83
C ALA A 341 -3.56 27.14 -3.86
N ALA A 342 -3.64 28.40 -3.39
CA ALA A 342 -4.57 28.81 -2.33
C ALA A 342 -5.16 30.23 -2.50
N ALA A 343 -5.82 30.52 -3.62
CA ALA A 343 -6.91 31.52 -3.71
C ALA A 343 -7.46 31.70 -5.15
N VAL A 344 -8.63 31.12 -5.46
CA VAL A 344 -9.61 31.73 -6.39
C VAL A 344 -11.01 31.44 -5.84
N THR A 345 -11.79 32.48 -5.57
CA THR A 345 -13.19 32.39 -5.11
C THR A 345 -14.18 32.51 -6.27
N THR A 346 -15.44 32.12 -6.03
CA THR A 346 -16.47 31.99 -7.07
C THR A 346 -17.20 33.30 -7.43
N ARG A 347 -17.38 33.54 -8.74
CA ARG A 347 -18.39 34.35 -9.47
C ARG A 347 -17.86 34.59 -10.90
N GLY A 348 -18.64 34.54 -11.99
CA GLY A 348 -20.03 34.13 -12.22
C GLY A 348 -20.43 34.41 -13.69
N SER A 349 -21.31 33.60 -14.28
CA SER A 349 -21.91 33.79 -15.62
C SER A 349 -22.95 34.95 -15.62
N PRO A 350 -23.54 35.45 -16.76
CA PRO A 350 -24.04 34.68 -17.92
C PRO A 350 -23.92 35.32 -19.33
N THR A 351 -24.57 34.67 -20.33
CA THR A 351 -24.93 35.12 -21.71
C THR A 351 -23.82 35.37 -22.73
N ASP A 352 -23.97 35.24 -24.07
CA ASP A 352 -24.80 34.49 -25.05
C ASP A 352 -24.24 34.88 -26.47
N GLU A 353 -24.53 34.32 -27.67
CA GLU A 353 -25.37 33.23 -28.21
C GLU A 353 -24.85 32.83 -29.63
N THR A 354 -25.52 31.87 -30.30
CA THR A 354 -25.67 31.68 -31.76
C THR A 354 -24.53 31.12 -32.66
N SER A 355 -24.73 29.85 -33.05
CA SER A 355 -24.90 29.41 -34.47
C SER A 355 -23.72 29.11 -35.44
N SER A 356 -23.87 27.98 -36.15
CA SER A 356 -23.48 27.73 -37.57
C SER A 356 -21.99 27.65 -37.96
N SER A 357 -21.56 27.01 -39.08
CA SER A 357 -22.06 25.85 -39.86
C SER A 357 -20.98 25.41 -40.89
N ALA A 358 -21.25 24.29 -41.59
CA ALA A 358 -20.73 23.89 -42.91
C ALA A 358 -19.30 23.32 -43.07
N VAL A 359 -19.27 22.20 -43.81
CA VAL A 359 -18.09 21.55 -44.43
C VAL A 359 -17.98 22.07 -45.87
N PRO A 360 -16.78 22.05 -46.50
CA PRO A 360 -16.75 21.34 -47.79
C PRO A 360 -15.49 20.49 -48.06
N ALA A 361 -15.74 19.33 -48.65
CA ALA A 361 -14.88 18.59 -49.58
C ALA A 361 -15.63 18.60 -50.96
N PRO A 362 -15.19 17.97 -52.08
CA PRO A 362 -14.20 16.89 -52.23
C PRO A 362 -13.36 16.99 -53.55
N THR A 363 -13.10 15.83 -54.18
CA THR A 363 -12.37 15.56 -55.46
C THR A 363 -10.84 15.58 -55.37
N GLY A 364 -10.10 14.65 -55.99
CA GLY A 364 -10.51 13.40 -56.67
C GLY A 364 -9.36 12.80 -57.51
N GLY A 365 -9.46 11.51 -57.89
CA GLY A 365 -8.56 10.87 -58.87
C GLY A 365 -7.96 9.52 -58.43
N ASP A 366 -8.16 8.49 -59.26
CA ASP A 366 -7.67 7.12 -59.06
C ASP A 366 -6.29 6.87 -59.70
N ALA A 367 -5.55 5.88 -59.19
CA ALA A 367 -4.91 4.83 -60.00
C ALA A 367 -4.28 3.74 -59.10
N ALA A 368 -4.34 2.47 -59.54
CA ALA A 368 -3.66 1.36 -58.88
C ALA A 368 -2.47 0.85 -59.72
N SER A 369 -1.45 0.31 -59.04
CA SER A 369 -0.48 -0.61 -59.65
C SER A 369 0.14 -1.49 -58.56
N ALA A 370 0.52 -2.72 -58.90
CA ALA A 370 1.06 -3.70 -57.97
C ALA A 370 2.21 -4.49 -58.61
N ALA A 371 3.33 -4.62 -57.89
CA ALA A 371 4.39 -5.58 -58.20
C ALA A 371 5.28 -5.84 -56.97
N ALA A 372 5.75 -7.08 -56.86
CA ALA A 372 6.78 -7.57 -55.96
C ALA A 372 7.31 -8.90 -56.53
N PRO A 373 8.39 -9.51 -55.99
CA PRO A 373 9.56 -8.95 -55.32
C PRO A 373 10.84 -9.17 -56.16
N VAL A 374 12.02 -8.85 -55.63
CA VAL A 374 13.32 -9.34 -56.17
C VAL A 374 14.16 -9.87 -55.01
N ALA A 375 14.83 -11.00 -55.22
CA ALA A 375 15.72 -11.64 -54.24
C ALA A 375 17.08 -11.96 -54.87
N VAL A 376 18.17 -11.69 -54.14
CA VAL A 376 19.55 -12.03 -54.48
C VAL A 376 20.24 -12.35 -53.16
N SER A 377 20.30 -13.64 -52.80
CA SER A 377 21.50 -14.50 -52.83
C SER A 377 22.48 -14.27 -51.66
N ALA A 378 22.95 -15.37 -51.07
CA ALA A 378 23.94 -15.39 -49.99
C ALA A 378 25.23 -16.05 -50.44
N ASP A 379 26.35 -15.70 -49.79
CA ASP A 379 27.62 -16.42 -49.87
C ASP A 379 28.30 -16.39 -48.47
N PRO A 380 28.94 -17.47 -47.97
CA PRO A 380 29.39 -17.56 -46.59
C PRO A 380 30.91 -17.48 -46.43
N GLY A 381 31.42 -16.63 -45.52
CA GLY A 381 32.81 -16.72 -45.07
C GLY A 381 33.43 -15.41 -44.58
N GLY A 382 33.25 -15.10 -43.29
CA GLY A 382 33.95 -13.98 -42.65
C GLY A 382 33.72 -13.96 -41.15
N ARG A 383 34.74 -14.34 -40.37
CA ARG A 383 34.76 -14.10 -38.91
C ARG A 383 35.23 -12.66 -38.66
N PRO A 384 34.48 -11.83 -37.93
CA PRO A 384 35.04 -10.70 -37.20
C PRO A 384 35.74 -11.23 -35.94
N GLU A 385 36.91 -10.70 -35.61
CA GLU A 385 37.58 -10.96 -34.34
C GLU A 385 36.95 -10.12 -33.22
N VAL A 386 36.97 -10.63 -31.99
CA VAL A 386 36.42 -9.91 -30.83
C VAL A 386 37.42 -8.86 -30.35
N ASN A 387 37.04 -7.59 -30.41
CA ASN A 387 37.70 -6.50 -29.71
C ASN A 387 36.67 -5.64 -28.96
N GLY A 388 37.16 -4.77 -28.07
CA GLY A 388 36.40 -4.13 -26.99
C GLY A 388 35.26 -3.20 -27.41
N ALA A 389 34.40 -2.88 -26.45
CA ALA A 389 33.14 -2.18 -26.63
C ALA A 389 33.28 -0.72 -27.12
N GLU A 390 32.43 -0.35 -28.08
CA GLU A 390 31.86 1.00 -28.18
C GLU A 390 30.33 0.90 -27.93
N PRO A 391 29.69 1.92 -27.33
CA PRO A 391 28.25 1.98 -27.23
C PRO A 391 27.62 2.26 -28.61
N SER A 392 26.55 1.55 -28.97
CA SER A 392 25.76 1.91 -30.14
C SER A 392 25.18 3.32 -29.98
N PRO A 393 24.99 4.09 -31.07
CA PRO A 393 24.42 5.43 -30.99
C PRO A 393 23.07 5.36 -30.25
N THR A 394 22.98 6.05 -29.12
CA THR A 394 21.81 6.02 -28.23
C THR A 394 20.56 6.38 -29.01
N GLU A 395 19.57 5.49 -29.04
CA GLU A 395 18.29 5.78 -29.69
C GLU A 395 17.71 7.07 -29.09
N PRO A 396 17.17 7.99 -29.91
CA PRO A 396 16.82 9.35 -29.44
C PRO A 396 15.71 9.34 -28.35
N HIS A 397 15.00 8.22 -28.22
CA HIS A 397 13.99 7.97 -27.20
C HIS A 397 14.54 7.44 -25.86
N VAL A 398 15.86 7.39 -25.67
CA VAL A 398 16.53 6.85 -24.48
C VAL A 398 17.32 7.92 -23.72
N TYR A 399 17.13 8.03 -22.40
CA TYR A 399 17.99 8.82 -21.50
C TYR A 399 19.25 8.03 -21.11
N PRO A 400 20.41 8.70 -20.90
CA PRO A 400 21.52 8.09 -20.19
C PRO A 400 21.09 7.70 -18.77
N THR A 401 21.61 6.58 -18.26
CA THR A 401 21.27 6.09 -16.91
C THR A 401 22.54 5.98 -16.08
N GLN A 402 22.56 6.66 -14.94
CA GLN A 402 23.74 6.70 -14.07
C GLN A 402 24.04 5.29 -13.56
N THR A 403 25.25 4.81 -13.84
CA THR A 403 25.67 3.42 -13.64
C THR A 403 27.04 3.42 -12.97
N PHE A 404 27.15 2.68 -11.87
CA PHE A 404 28.35 2.59 -11.04
C PHE A 404 28.68 1.10 -10.76
N ALA A 405 29.92 0.78 -10.40
CA ALA A 405 30.26 -0.50 -9.79
C ALA A 405 30.00 -0.45 -8.27
N ASP A 406 29.82 -1.64 -7.65
CA ASP A 406 29.75 -1.74 -6.19
C ASP A 406 31.00 -1.12 -5.52
N GLY A 407 30.77 -0.22 -4.57
CA GLY A 407 31.83 0.52 -3.88
C GLY A 407 32.29 1.84 -4.53
N GLU A 408 31.93 2.15 -5.79
CA GLU A 408 32.27 3.44 -6.42
C GLU A 408 31.40 4.60 -5.91
N LEU A 409 30.13 4.32 -5.62
CA LEU A 409 29.15 5.28 -5.16
C LEU A 409 29.03 5.26 -3.63
N SER A 410 29.34 6.37 -2.97
CA SER A 410 29.11 6.53 -1.52
C SER A 410 27.63 6.79 -1.23
N GLU A 411 27.17 6.50 0.00
CA GLU A 411 25.76 6.79 0.37
C GLU A 411 25.46 8.30 0.31
N LYS A 412 26.44 9.15 0.62
CA LYS A 412 26.37 10.63 0.47
C LYS A 412 26.14 11.03 -1.00
N ALA A 413 26.86 10.42 -1.95
CA ALA A 413 26.71 10.67 -3.38
C ALA A 413 25.40 10.07 -3.95
N PHE A 414 25.06 8.83 -3.58
CA PHE A 414 23.78 8.20 -3.93
C PHE A 414 22.60 9.09 -3.53
N ARG A 415 22.61 9.61 -2.31
CA ARG A 415 21.55 10.47 -1.79
C ARG A 415 21.35 11.77 -2.58
N LYS A 416 22.43 12.41 -3.05
CA LYS A 416 22.38 13.59 -3.93
C LYS A 416 21.66 13.28 -5.25
N ILE A 417 21.91 12.11 -5.83
CA ILE A 417 21.25 11.64 -7.05
C ILE A 417 19.80 11.23 -6.75
N TRP A 418 19.56 10.53 -5.64
CA TRP A 418 18.25 9.98 -5.27
C TRP A 418 17.18 11.06 -5.06
N ARG A 419 17.55 12.20 -4.48
CA ARG A 419 16.70 13.41 -4.36
C ARG A 419 16.06 13.81 -5.69
N GLN A 420 16.81 13.73 -6.79
CA GLN A 420 16.34 14.09 -8.14
C GLN A 420 15.20 13.17 -8.61
N GLY A 421 15.14 11.92 -8.12
CA GLY A 421 14.13 10.93 -8.53
C GLY A 421 14.43 10.29 -9.88
N VAL A 422 15.72 10.11 -10.21
CA VAL A 422 16.17 9.40 -11.40
C VAL A 422 16.60 7.95 -11.08
N PRO A 423 16.40 6.98 -12.00
CA PRO A 423 16.92 5.62 -11.82
C PRO A 423 18.46 5.57 -11.76
N VAL A 424 18.98 4.63 -10.96
CA VAL A 424 20.42 4.38 -10.79
C VAL A 424 20.69 2.88 -10.94
N VAL A 425 21.84 2.52 -11.52
CA VAL A 425 22.28 1.12 -11.62
C VAL A 425 23.58 0.93 -10.84
N ILE A 426 23.64 -0.11 -10.00
CA ILE A 426 24.87 -0.55 -9.31
C ILE A 426 25.20 -1.97 -9.80
N THR A 427 26.39 -2.14 -10.35
CA THR A 427 26.81 -3.34 -11.10
C THR A 427 27.80 -4.20 -10.33
N GLY A 428 27.92 -5.47 -10.72
CA GLY A 428 28.96 -6.38 -10.22
C GLY A 428 28.73 -6.98 -8.84
N LEU A 429 27.48 -7.04 -8.34
CA LEU A 429 27.16 -7.44 -6.97
C LEU A 429 27.30 -8.94 -6.65
N LEU A 430 27.32 -9.83 -7.65
CA LEU A 430 27.33 -11.29 -7.42
C LEU A 430 28.40 -11.82 -6.46
N PRO A 431 29.66 -11.30 -6.42
CA PRO A 431 30.69 -11.78 -5.49
C PRO A 431 30.37 -11.56 -4.00
N LYS A 432 29.36 -10.74 -3.68
CA LYS A 432 28.89 -10.47 -2.30
C LYS A 432 27.91 -11.53 -1.79
N PHE A 433 27.26 -12.26 -2.70
CA PHE A 433 26.30 -13.31 -2.35
C PHE A 433 27.05 -14.62 -2.12
N THR A 434 26.81 -15.26 -0.97
CA THR A 434 27.38 -16.56 -0.61
C THR A 434 26.59 -17.69 -1.24
N ILE A 435 25.28 -17.53 -1.40
CA ILE A 435 24.41 -18.48 -2.11
C ILE A 435 24.48 -18.21 -3.62
N LYS A 436 24.47 -19.26 -4.43
CA LYS A 436 24.28 -19.17 -5.88
C LYS A 436 22.81 -19.36 -6.21
N TRP A 437 22.10 -18.27 -6.47
CA TRP A 437 20.65 -18.22 -6.71
C TRP A 437 20.30 -18.66 -8.14
N THR A 438 20.70 -19.87 -8.53
CA THR A 438 20.55 -20.43 -9.89
C THR A 438 19.44 -21.49 -9.96
N PRO A 439 18.99 -21.89 -11.17
CA PRO A 439 18.02 -22.97 -11.34
C PRO A 439 18.41 -24.26 -10.60
N GLU A 440 19.69 -24.63 -10.61
CA GLU A 440 20.20 -25.84 -9.94
C GLU A 440 20.00 -25.80 -8.43
N TYR A 441 20.24 -24.64 -7.80
CA TYR A 441 20.01 -24.44 -6.37
C TYR A 441 18.52 -24.56 -6.04
N PHE A 442 17.63 -23.91 -6.81
CA PHE A 442 16.20 -23.97 -6.56
C PHE A 442 15.58 -25.35 -6.85
N ILE A 443 16.09 -26.06 -7.86
CA ILE A 443 15.76 -27.48 -8.09
C ILE A 443 16.24 -28.31 -6.89
N SER A 444 17.52 -28.23 -6.53
CA SER A 444 18.12 -29.02 -5.43
C SER A 444 17.36 -28.86 -4.11
N LYS A 445 17.01 -27.62 -3.76
CA LYS A 445 16.44 -27.27 -2.45
C LYS A 445 14.91 -27.30 -2.39
N TYR A 446 14.22 -26.95 -3.49
CA TYR A 446 12.76 -26.76 -3.49
C TYR A 446 12.01 -27.61 -4.53
N SER A 447 12.66 -28.54 -5.24
CA SER A 447 12.07 -29.32 -6.37
C SER A 447 10.60 -29.72 -6.17
N ALA A 448 10.26 -30.36 -5.04
CA ALA A 448 8.92 -30.90 -4.78
C ALA A 448 7.88 -29.86 -4.29
N GLN A 449 8.25 -28.59 -4.07
CA GLN A 449 7.31 -27.56 -3.64
C GLN A 449 6.34 -27.22 -4.79
N THR A 450 5.04 -27.31 -4.55
CA THR A 450 4.05 -26.88 -5.55
C THR A 450 3.98 -25.36 -5.65
N CYS A 451 4.00 -24.81 -6.85
CA CYS A 451 3.80 -23.40 -7.14
C CYS A 451 2.67 -23.19 -8.16
N SER A 452 2.37 -21.92 -8.44
CA SER A 452 1.49 -21.51 -9.54
C SER A 452 2.32 -20.72 -10.55
N ILE A 453 2.12 -20.95 -11.84
CA ILE A 453 2.80 -20.22 -12.90
C ILE A 453 1.78 -19.62 -13.88
N VAL A 454 2.13 -18.45 -14.42
CA VAL A 454 1.28 -17.65 -15.32
C VAL A 454 2.02 -17.46 -16.64
N GLU A 455 1.33 -17.64 -17.75
CA GLU A 455 1.85 -17.35 -19.09
C GLU A 455 1.69 -15.83 -19.37
N CYS A 456 2.78 -15.16 -19.75
CA CYS A 456 2.84 -13.70 -19.76
C CYS A 456 1.97 -13.04 -20.84
N GLN A 457 1.68 -13.72 -21.96
CA GLN A 457 0.92 -13.17 -23.07
C GLN A 457 -0.60 -13.40 -22.92
N THR A 458 -0.99 -14.55 -22.38
CA THR A 458 -2.39 -15.01 -22.29
C THR A 458 -2.99 -14.87 -20.89
N ASP A 459 -2.18 -14.62 -19.86
CA ASP A 459 -2.56 -14.65 -18.44
C ASP A 459 -3.07 -16.05 -17.96
N ALA A 460 -2.92 -17.09 -18.79
CA ALA A 460 -3.28 -18.45 -18.47
C ALA A 460 -2.45 -18.97 -17.29
N SER A 461 -3.11 -19.64 -16.32
CA SER A 461 -2.49 -20.07 -15.07
C SER A 461 -2.52 -21.59 -14.93
N LYS A 462 -1.39 -22.22 -14.54
CA LYS A 462 -1.31 -23.65 -14.20
C LYS A 462 -0.52 -23.88 -12.92
N ARG A 463 -0.78 -24.99 -12.23
CA ARG A 463 -0.01 -25.43 -11.05
C ARG A 463 0.98 -26.52 -11.46
N ILE A 464 2.23 -26.38 -11.03
CA ILE A 464 3.32 -27.32 -11.22
C ILE A 464 4.19 -27.33 -9.96
N THR A 465 5.32 -28.02 -9.98
CA THR A 465 6.36 -27.92 -8.95
C THR A 465 7.46 -26.91 -9.33
N VAL A 466 8.16 -26.38 -8.33
CA VAL A 466 9.33 -25.50 -8.52
C VAL A 466 10.44 -26.21 -9.30
N GLY A 467 10.61 -27.53 -9.09
CA GLY A 467 11.55 -28.35 -9.83
C GLY A 467 11.20 -28.50 -11.31
N GLU A 468 9.92 -28.63 -11.66
CA GLU A 468 9.47 -28.61 -13.05
C GLU A 468 9.64 -27.22 -13.70
N PHE A 469 9.40 -26.14 -12.94
CA PHE A 469 9.56 -24.77 -13.46
C PHE A 469 11.00 -24.50 -13.89
N PHE A 470 11.96 -24.70 -12.98
CA PHE A 470 13.36 -24.38 -13.25
C PHE A 470 14.03 -25.37 -14.21
N LYS A 471 13.53 -26.60 -14.39
CA LYS A 471 13.99 -27.51 -15.45
C LYS A 471 13.66 -27.03 -16.88
N MET A 472 12.77 -26.05 -17.05
CA MET A 472 12.47 -25.45 -18.36
C MET A 472 13.38 -24.25 -18.69
N PHE A 473 14.25 -23.81 -17.78
CA PHE A 473 15.19 -22.71 -18.04
C PHE A 473 16.23 -23.13 -19.09
N GLY A 474 16.60 -22.20 -19.97
CA GLY A 474 17.58 -22.39 -21.05
C GLY A 474 17.09 -23.30 -22.19
N SER A 475 15.96 -23.98 -22.00
CA SER A 475 15.35 -24.91 -22.95
C SER A 475 14.46 -24.16 -23.93
N TYR A 476 15.09 -23.47 -24.89
CA TYR A 476 14.42 -22.60 -25.86
C TYR A 476 13.84 -23.32 -27.09
N GLU A 477 14.38 -24.49 -27.46
CA GLU A 477 13.99 -25.18 -28.69
C GLU A 477 12.51 -25.58 -28.68
N GLY A 478 11.77 -25.16 -29.71
CA GLY A 478 10.33 -25.40 -29.85
C GLY A 478 9.43 -24.67 -28.83
N ARG A 479 9.98 -23.83 -27.94
CA ARG A 479 9.22 -23.22 -26.84
C ARG A 479 8.46 -21.97 -27.28
N THR A 480 7.12 -22.04 -27.28
CA THR A 480 6.22 -20.93 -27.59
C THR A 480 5.81 -20.08 -26.37
N ASP A 481 5.77 -20.69 -25.19
CA ASP A 481 5.15 -20.10 -24.01
C ASP A 481 6.15 -19.25 -23.19
N CYS A 482 5.67 -18.13 -22.61
CA CYS A 482 6.47 -17.27 -21.73
C CYS A 482 6.01 -17.41 -20.27
N TRP A 483 6.39 -18.49 -19.57
CA TRP A 483 5.94 -18.72 -18.18
C TRP A 483 6.71 -17.90 -17.14
N LYS A 484 5.99 -17.34 -16.17
CA LYS A 484 6.54 -16.75 -14.93
C LYS A 484 5.97 -17.39 -13.67
N LEU A 485 6.80 -17.46 -12.64
CA LEU A 485 6.44 -17.98 -11.33
C LEU A 485 5.63 -16.93 -10.56
N LYS A 486 4.45 -17.31 -10.06
CA LYS A 486 3.50 -16.42 -9.38
C LYS A 486 3.52 -16.65 -7.87
N ASP A 487 3.56 -15.55 -7.11
CA ASP A 487 3.48 -15.52 -5.64
C ASP A 487 4.43 -16.55 -4.98
N TRP A 488 5.73 -16.46 -5.25
CA TRP A 488 6.75 -17.35 -4.68
C TRP A 488 7.90 -16.54 -4.03
N PRO A 489 8.14 -16.67 -2.71
CA PRO A 489 7.38 -17.50 -1.77
C PRO A 489 5.89 -17.08 -1.71
N PRO A 490 4.99 -17.97 -1.26
CA PRO A 490 3.60 -17.62 -0.98
C PRO A 490 3.50 -16.43 -0.03
N SER A 491 2.29 -15.90 0.20
CA SER A 491 2.01 -14.69 1.00
C SER A 491 2.41 -14.70 2.50
N THR A 492 3.26 -15.64 2.90
CA THR A 492 4.18 -15.55 4.03
C THR A 492 5.29 -14.52 3.80
N ASP A 493 5.72 -13.84 4.87
CA ASP A 493 6.94 -13.01 4.86
C ASP A 493 8.18 -13.78 4.37
N PHE A 494 9.04 -13.12 3.60
CA PHE A 494 10.19 -13.76 2.93
C PHE A 494 11.24 -14.28 3.93
N LYS A 495 11.46 -13.61 5.06
CA LYS A 495 12.38 -14.09 6.10
C LYS A 495 11.85 -15.34 6.79
N ALA A 496 10.53 -15.43 6.95
CA ALA A 496 9.88 -16.62 7.50
C ALA A 496 9.86 -17.81 6.50
N ALA A 497 9.73 -17.52 5.19
CA ALA A 497 9.73 -18.57 4.15
C ALA A 497 11.12 -19.06 3.78
N PHE A 498 12.07 -18.15 3.53
CA PHE A 498 13.41 -18.42 3.02
C PHE A 498 14.49 -17.68 3.85
N PRO A 499 14.71 -18.07 5.12
CA PRO A 499 15.56 -17.31 6.04
C PRO A 499 17.02 -17.14 5.58
N GLU A 500 17.61 -18.15 4.93
CA GLU A 500 18.99 -18.04 4.41
C GLU A 500 19.10 -17.13 3.18
N LEU A 501 18.09 -17.13 2.30
CA LEU A 501 18.04 -16.22 1.15
C LEU A 501 17.76 -14.78 1.59
N TYR A 502 16.94 -14.59 2.63
CA TYR A 502 16.76 -13.29 3.25
C TYR A 502 18.10 -12.75 3.77
N GLU A 503 18.85 -13.58 4.48
CA GLU A 503 20.10 -13.19 5.13
C GLU A 503 21.20 -12.89 4.10
N ASP A 504 21.36 -13.75 3.10
CA ASP A 504 22.30 -13.58 1.97
C ASP A 504 22.02 -12.29 1.18
N PHE A 505 20.75 -11.99 0.88
CA PHE A 505 20.35 -10.70 0.31
C PHE A 505 20.65 -9.53 1.24
N THR A 506 20.33 -9.65 2.54
CA THR A 506 20.50 -8.58 3.54
C THR A 506 21.97 -8.23 3.78
N GLN A 507 22.89 -9.16 3.54
CA GLN A 507 24.34 -8.95 3.62
C GLN A 507 24.93 -8.37 2.32
N ALA A 508 24.40 -8.73 1.16
CA ALA A 508 24.95 -8.32 -0.15
C ALA A 508 24.39 -6.98 -0.70
N VAL A 509 23.16 -6.60 -0.31
CA VAL A 509 22.42 -5.46 -0.88
C VAL A 509 23.20 -4.12 -0.78
N PRO A 510 23.35 -3.35 -1.88
CA PRO A 510 23.96 -2.02 -1.84
C PRO A 510 23.00 -0.99 -1.22
N MET A 511 23.54 0.17 -0.82
CA MET A 511 22.82 1.21 -0.07
C MET A 511 22.04 0.65 1.15
N PRO A 512 22.70 -0.14 2.03
CA PRO A 512 22.04 -0.90 3.09
C PRO A 512 21.25 -0.04 4.09
N THR A 513 21.62 1.23 4.31
CA THR A 513 20.87 2.16 5.16
C THR A 513 19.50 2.54 4.59
N PHE A 514 19.32 2.44 3.27
CA PHE A 514 18.05 2.67 2.59
C PHE A 514 17.28 1.37 2.34
N CYS A 515 17.95 0.34 1.79
CA CYS A 515 17.24 -0.83 1.25
C CYS A 515 16.94 -1.94 2.26
N ARG A 516 17.57 -1.96 3.44
CA ARG A 516 17.31 -3.02 4.45
C ARG A 516 16.10 -2.70 5.32
N ARG A 517 15.47 -3.74 5.87
CA ARG A 517 14.38 -3.64 6.86
C ARG A 517 14.82 -3.00 8.19
N ASP A 518 16.11 -3.06 8.51
CA ASP A 518 16.77 -2.37 9.63
C ASP A 518 17.56 -1.12 9.17
N GLY A 519 17.33 -0.63 7.94
CA GLY A 519 18.03 0.53 7.37
C GLY A 519 17.73 1.84 8.12
N ALA A 520 18.76 2.53 8.60
CA ALA A 520 18.63 3.77 9.38
C ALA A 520 17.98 4.96 8.62
N LEU A 521 17.99 4.94 7.28
CA LEU A 521 17.34 5.96 6.42
C LEU A 521 16.07 5.43 5.74
N ASN A 522 15.62 4.23 6.11
CA ASN A 522 14.36 3.63 5.67
C ASN A 522 13.27 3.93 6.70
N ILE A 523 12.25 4.71 6.36
CA ILE A 523 11.14 5.06 7.28
C ILE A 523 10.42 3.79 7.78
N ALA A 524 10.40 2.72 6.98
CA ALA A 524 9.82 1.43 7.36
C ALA A 524 10.56 0.72 8.50
N SER A 525 11.83 1.05 8.76
CA SER A 525 12.62 0.46 9.86
C SER A 525 12.08 0.82 11.24
N HIS A 526 11.31 1.90 11.36
CA HIS A 526 10.73 2.37 12.62
C HIS A 526 9.40 1.69 12.99
N PHE A 527 8.88 0.78 12.16
CA PHE A 527 7.56 0.15 12.39
C PHE A 527 7.55 -0.75 13.64
N PRO A 528 6.56 -0.67 14.56
CA PRO A 528 6.60 -1.43 15.80
C PRO A 528 6.49 -2.94 15.60
N VAL A 529 7.37 -3.71 16.24
CA VAL A 529 7.48 -5.17 16.06
C VAL A 529 6.28 -5.96 16.59
N ASN A 530 5.38 -5.30 17.33
CA ASN A 530 4.11 -5.86 17.81
C ASN A 530 2.88 -5.40 16.99
N THR A 531 3.09 -4.92 15.76
CA THR A 531 2.02 -4.46 14.85
C THR A 531 2.15 -5.08 13.44
N VAL A 532 1.08 -5.05 12.64
CA VAL A 532 1.10 -5.55 11.25
C VAL A 532 1.84 -4.57 10.34
N ALA A 533 3.14 -4.80 10.14
CA ALA A 533 3.99 -4.06 9.22
C ALA A 533 3.58 -4.23 7.74
N PRO A 534 3.91 -3.26 6.86
CA PRO A 534 3.84 -3.45 5.41
C PRO A 534 4.90 -4.46 4.94
N ASP A 535 4.57 -5.25 3.92
CA ASP A 535 5.40 -6.37 3.43
C ASP A 535 6.42 -5.90 2.37
N LEU A 536 7.29 -4.96 2.77
CA LEU A 536 8.36 -4.39 1.96
C LEU A 536 9.63 -5.29 1.92
N GLY A 537 9.53 -6.53 2.39
CA GLY A 537 10.65 -7.47 2.35
C GLY A 537 10.96 -7.97 0.93
N PRO A 538 12.13 -8.59 0.70
CA PRO A 538 12.49 -9.11 -0.61
C PRO A 538 11.42 -10.06 -1.20
N LYS A 539 11.27 -10.02 -2.53
CA LYS A 539 10.37 -10.82 -3.36
C LYS A 539 11.15 -11.37 -4.56
N MET A 540 10.82 -12.57 -5.03
CA MET A 540 11.46 -13.18 -6.18
C MET A 540 10.60 -13.08 -7.45
N TYR A 541 11.25 -12.78 -8.57
CA TYR A 541 10.63 -12.62 -9.88
C TYR A 541 11.36 -13.53 -10.88
N ASN A 542 10.82 -14.74 -11.04
CA ASN A 542 11.42 -15.80 -11.85
C ASN A 542 10.57 -15.98 -13.10
N ALA A 543 11.14 -15.71 -14.28
CA ALA A 543 10.36 -15.67 -15.52
C ALA A 543 11.21 -16.03 -16.74
N MET A 544 10.58 -16.72 -17.69
CA MET A 544 11.18 -17.04 -18.98
C MET A 544 11.47 -15.78 -19.82
N ALA A 545 12.27 -15.96 -20.87
CA ALA A 545 12.45 -15.01 -21.95
C ALA A 545 11.11 -14.63 -22.59
N THR A 546 11.07 -13.39 -23.05
CA THR A 546 9.98 -12.73 -23.77
C THR A 546 10.58 -12.00 -24.98
N TYR A 547 9.77 -11.27 -25.74
CA TYR A 547 10.22 -10.48 -26.88
C TYR A 547 9.76 -9.02 -26.76
N GLU A 548 10.40 -8.12 -27.50
CA GLU A 548 10.10 -6.68 -27.46
C GLU A 548 9.24 -6.19 -28.63
N THR A 549 9.04 -7.03 -29.64
CA THR A 549 8.33 -6.71 -30.87
C THR A 549 6.81 -6.68 -30.67
N GLN A 550 6.11 -6.15 -31.68
CA GLN A 550 4.67 -5.87 -31.63
C GLN A 550 3.86 -7.10 -31.20
N GLY A 551 3.00 -6.91 -30.19
CA GLY A 551 2.15 -7.97 -29.61
C GLY A 551 2.62 -8.50 -28.25
N SER A 552 3.85 -8.18 -27.83
CA SER A 552 4.36 -8.59 -26.51
C SER A 552 3.65 -7.87 -25.35
N LYS A 553 3.49 -8.60 -24.25
CA LYS A 553 3.10 -8.07 -22.93
C LYS A 553 4.27 -8.00 -21.92
N GLY A 554 5.51 -8.23 -22.36
CA GLY A 554 6.71 -8.28 -21.52
C GLY A 554 6.72 -9.42 -20.49
N SER A 555 7.78 -9.50 -19.68
CA SER A 555 7.77 -10.34 -18.46
C SER A 555 7.08 -9.59 -17.31
N THR A 556 7.29 -8.27 -17.25
CA THR A 556 6.59 -7.33 -16.36
C THR A 556 5.99 -6.19 -17.17
N ARG A 557 4.67 -5.99 -17.04
CA ARG A 557 3.90 -4.93 -17.71
C ARG A 557 4.21 -3.56 -17.10
N LEU A 558 3.86 -2.49 -17.80
CA LEU A 558 4.00 -1.12 -17.30
C LEU A 558 3.22 -0.95 -16.00
N HIS A 559 3.88 -0.45 -14.96
CA HIS A 559 3.29 -0.14 -13.66
C HIS A 559 4.12 0.91 -12.91
N MET A 560 3.60 1.38 -11.78
CA MET A 560 4.33 2.13 -10.76
C MET A 560 4.22 1.38 -9.44
N ASP A 561 5.27 1.46 -8.62
CA ASP A 561 5.25 1.01 -7.23
C ASP A 561 4.93 2.19 -6.30
N MET A 562 4.30 1.90 -5.15
CA MET A 562 3.88 2.90 -4.16
C MET A 562 5.04 3.42 -3.29
N ALA A 563 6.21 2.79 -3.40
CA ALA A 563 7.39 2.96 -2.58
C ALA A 563 8.63 2.98 -3.49
N ASP A 564 9.82 3.18 -2.91
CA ASP A 564 11.07 2.98 -3.62
C ASP A 564 11.35 1.48 -3.77
N ALA A 565 12.04 1.07 -4.83
CA ALA A 565 12.42 -0.33 -5.03
C ALA A 565 13.87 -0.48 -5.49
N ILE A 566 14.48 -1.60 -5.11
CA ILE A 566 15.74 -2.11 -5.68
C ILE A 566 15.46 -3.48 -6.30
N ASN A 567 15.91 -3.73 -7.54
CA ASN A 567 15.80 -5.02 -8.22
C ASN A 567 17.18 -5.53 -8.64
N ILE A 568 17.60 -6.68 -8.12
CA ILE A 568 18.89 -7.32 -8.41
C ILE A 568 18.66 -8.54 -9.29
N MET A 569 19.34 -8.61 -10.45
CA MET A 569 19.38 -9.82 -11.26
C MET A 569 20.35 -10.81 -10.64
N MET A 570 19.83 -11.98 -10.25
CA MET A 570 20.61 -13.01 -9.57
C MET A 570 21.16 -14.06 -10.53
N HIS A 571 20.41 -14.40 -11.57
CA HIS A 571 20.80 -15.34 -12.61
C HIS A 571 20.07 -15.01 -13.92
N ALA A 572 20.74 -15.22 -15.05
CA ALA A 572 20.12 -15.20 -16.37
C ALA A 572 20.79 -16.27 -17.23
N GLU A 573 19.99 -17.07 -17.93
CA GLU A 573 20.47 -18.03 -18.92
C GLU A 573 21.16 -17.34 -20.10
N PRO A 574 22.03 -18.01 -20.87
CA PRO A 574 22.40 -17.52 -22.20
C PRO A 574 21.17 -17.24 -23.06
N ARG A 575 21.25 -16.26 -23.95
CA ARG A 575 20.21 -16.03 -24.97
C ARG A 575 20.27 -17.14 -26.04
N PRO A 576 19.21 -17.35 -26.86
CA PRO A 576 19.21 -18.39 -27.90
C PRO A 576 20.30 -18.27 -28.97
N ASP A 577 20.93 -17.10 -29.11
CA ASP A 577 22.08 -16.83 -29.98
C ASP A 577 23.44 -17.16 -29.32
N GLY A 578 23.44 -17.70 -28.10
CA GLY A 578 24.63 -18.02 -27.31
C GLY A 578 25.26 -16.83 -26.57
N THR A 579 24.71 -15.62 -26.70
CA THR A 579 25.23 -14.42 -26.03
C THR A 579 24.71 -14.28 -24.58
N PRO A 580 25.32 -13.43 -23.72
CA PRO A 580 24.94 -13.31 -22.31
C PRO A 580 23.47 -12.91 -22.07
N GLY A 581 22.85 -13.54 -21.07
CA GLY A 581 21.49 -13.24 -20.64
C GLY A 581 21.34 -11.85 -20.02
N VAL A 582 20.27 -11.16 -20.40
CA VAL A 582 19.87 -9.85 -19.84
C VAL A 582 18.35 -9.72 -19.78
N ALA A 583 17.88 -8.75 -19.01
CA ALA A 583 16.54 -8.18 -19.17
C ALA A 583 16.61 -6.71 -19.56
N ALA A 584 15.81 -6.33 -20.56
CA ALA A 584 15.59 -4.96 -20.95
C ALA A 584 14.54 -4.32 -20.04
N TRP A 585 14.86 -3.16 -19.47
CA TRP A 585 13.98 -2.32 -18.69
C TRP A 585 13.77 -1.00 -19.42
N ASP A 586 12.54 -0.48 -19.38
CA ASP A 586 12.24 0.92 -19.66
C ASP A 586 11.67 1.54 -18.37
N LEU A 587 12.34 2.57 -17.85
CA LEU A 587 11.91 3.32 -16.68
C LEU A 587 11.64 4.79 -17.09
N PHE A 588 10.41 5.26 -16.92
CA PHE A 588 9.97 6.61 -17.24
C PHE A 588 10.02 7.50 -15.99
N ARG A 589 10.43 8.76 -16.16
CA ARG A 589 10.53 9.73 -15.06
C ARG A 589 9.15 10.04 -14.49
N ALA A 590 9.05 10.29 -13.19
CA ALA A 590 7.77 10.51 -12.51
C ALA A 590 6.94 11.70 -13.05
N GLU A 591 7.60 12.68 -13.69
CA GLU A 591 6.95 13.82 -14.36
C GLU A 591 6.27 13.44 -15.71
N ASP A 592 6.80 12.46 -16.43
CA ASP A 592 6.29 12.03 -17.74
C ASP A 592 4.95 11.28 -17.63
N ALA A 593 4.59 10.85 -16.42
CA ALA A 593 3.46 9.97 -16.11
C ALA A 593 2.11 10.38 -16.71
N GLU A 594 1.73 11.67 -16.66
CA GLU A 594 0.41 12.09 -17.17
C GLU A 594 0.39 12.23 -18.70
N ASN A 595 1.53 12.54 -19.31
CA ASN A 595 1.67 12.52 -20.77
C ASN A 595 1.71 11.07 -21.28
N LEU A 596 2.34 10.14 -20.55
CA LEU A 596 2.30 8.70 -20.80
C LEU A 596 0.87 8.15 -20.67
N ARG A 597 0.12 8.52 -19.61
CA ARG A 597 -1.31 8.22 -19.49
C ARG A 597 -2.12 8.77 -20.67
N ARG A 598 -1.83 9.98 -21.15
CA ARG A 598 -2.50 10.57 -22.32
C ARG A 598 -2.21 9.79 -23.61
N PHE A 599 -0.96 9.38 -23.85
CA PHE A 599 -0.59 8.50 -24.97
C PHE A 599 -1.36 7.17 -24.93
N LEU A 600 -1.38 6.50 -23.77
CA LEU A 600 -2.07 5.22 -23.61
C LEU A 600 -3.60 5.36 -23.77
N ARG A 601 -4.23 6.35 -23.13
CA ARG A 601 -5.66 6.65 -23.31
C ARG A 601 -6.00 6.99 -24.77
N LYS A 602 -5.15 7.72 -25.49
CA LYS A 602 -5.30 8.01 -26.93
C LYS A 602 -5.21 6.74 -27.78
N ARG A 603 -4.22 5.87 -27.54
CA ARG A 603 -3.98 4.64 -28.30
C ARG A 603 -5.09 3.60 -28.12
N TYR A 604 -5.59 3.43 -26.91
CA TYR A 604 -6.61 2.44 -26.56
C TYR A 604 -8.03 3.05 -26.49
N ASN A 605 -8.23 4.23 -27.07
CA ASN A 605 -9.53 4.88 -27.16
C ASN A 605 -10.58 3.98 -27.84
N GLY A 606 -11.80 3.94 -27.30
CA GLY A 606 -12.86 3.03 -27.74
C GLY A 606 -12.78 1.60 -27.20
N THR A 607 -11.68 1.20 -26.56
CA THR A 607 -11.67 0.00 -25.70
C THR A 607 -12.21 0.34 -24.29
N GLN A 608 -12.57 -0.66 -23.50
CA GLN A 608 -13.12 -0.47 -22.15
C GLN A 608 -12.05 -0.13 -21.08
N MET A 609 -11.08 0.73 -21.40
CA MET A 609 -10.14 1.28 -20.41
C MET A 609 -10.83 2.32 -19.51
N GLN A 610 -11.62 1.83 -18.56
CA GLN A 610 -12.33 2.64 -17.55
C GLN A 610 -11.43 3.08 -16.37
N HIS A 611 -10.18 2.64 -16.35
CA HIS A 611 -9.22 2.83 -15.25
C HIS A 611 -7.91 3.46 -15.76
N ASP A 612 -7.07 3.91 -14.83
CA ASP A 612 -5.72 4.40 -15.13
C ASP A 612 -4.88 3.33 -15.86
N PRO A 613 -4.34 3.62 -17.05
CA PRO A 613 -3.63 2.62 -17.86
C PRO A 613 -2.30 2.13 -17.27
N ILE A 614 -1.72 2.86 -16.30
CA ILE A 614 -0.50 2.47 -15.59
C ILE A 614 -0.88 1.63 -14.36
N HIS A 615 -1.80 2.11 -13.52
CA HIS A 615 -2.23 1.39 -12.31
C HIS A 615 -3.04 0.12 -12.61
N ALA A 616 -3.61 0.01 -13.81
CA ALA A 616 -4.22 -1.21 -14.32
C ALA A 616 -3.21 -2.35 -14.61
N GLN A 617 -1.92 -2.05 -14.82
CA GLN A 617 -0.85 -3.04 -15.07
C GLN A 617 -1.13 -4.00 -16.25
N GLN A 618 -1.88 -3.54 -17.25
CA GLN A 618 -2.36 -4.36 -18.39
C GLN A 618 -1.52 -4.24 -19.67
N ILE A 619 -0.72 -3.17 -19.81
CA ILE A 619 -0.06 -2.80 -21.07
C ILE A 619 1.46 -2.98 -20.95
N TYR A 620 2.10 -3.35 -22.05
CA TYR A 620 3.54 -3.23 -22.27
C TYR A 620 3.74 -2.35 -23.52
N LEU A 621 4.73 -1.46 -23.48
CA LEU A 621 5.13 -0.65 -24.64
C LEU A 621 6.17 -1.45 -25.42
N ASP A 622 5.74 -2.06 -26.52
CA ASP A 622 6.65 -2.66 -27.51
C ASP A 622 7.59 -1.61 -28.13
N SER A 623 8.67 -2.05 -28.80
CA SER A 623 9.68 -1.13 -29.36
C SER A 623 9.11 -0.15 -30.39
N ARG A 624 7.94 -0.44 -30.98
CA ARG A 624 7.23 0.50 -31.86
C ARG A 624 6.46 1.52 -31.03
N MET A 625 5.79 1.11 -29.96
CA MET A 625 5.09 2.00 -29.03
C MET A 625 6.03 2.98 -28.32
N LEU A 626 7.25 2.56 -27.96
CA LEU A 626 8.28 3.46 -27.41
C LEU A 626 8.68 4.58 -28.40
N ARG A 627 8.87 4.22 -29.68
CA ARG A 627 9.17 5.20 -30.75
C ARG A 627 7.98 6.10 -31.10
N GLU A 628 6.76 5.57 -31.07
CA GLU A 628 5.52 6.35 -31.24
C GLU A 628 5.31 7.34 -30.08
N LEU A 629 5.53 6.91 -28.83
CA LEU A 629 5.49 7.75 -27.63
C LEU A 629 6.47 8.92 -27.71
N TYR A 630 7.74 8.66 -28.04
CA TYR A 630 8.75 9.70 -28.19
C TYR A 630 8.40 10.69 -29.31
N LYS A 631 7.95 10.19 -30.47
CA LYS A 631 7.59 11.04 -31.62
C LYS A 631 6.39 11.95 -31.33
N GLU A 632 5.41 11.48 -30.55
CA GLU A 632 4.17 12.25 -30.28
C GLU A 632 4.22 13.10 -29.00
N TYR A 633 4.99 12.70 -27.98
CA TYR A 633 4.99 13.33 -26.65
C TYR A 633 6.39 13.77 -26.17
N GLY A 634 7.47 13.46 -26.88
CA GLY A 634 8.85 13.78 -26.49
C GLY A 634 9.41 12.93 -25.34
N ILE A 635 8.59 12.06 -24.73
CA ILE A 635 8.98 11.22 -23.59
C ILE A 635 10.06 10.22 -24.00
N ARG A 636 11.06 10.05 -23.14
CA ARG A 636 12.16 9.09 -23.27
C ARG A 636 12.16 8.15 -22.06
N SER A 637 12.66 6.93 -22.22
CA SER A 637 12.89 5.99 -21.11
C SER A 637 14.35 6.00 -20.67
N HIS A 638 14.63 5.79 -19.39
CA HIS A 638 15.89 5.20 -18.95
C HIS A 638 15.87 3.73 -19.36
N ARG A 639 16.75 3.36 -20.29
CA ARG A 639 16.77 2.04 -20.92
C ARG A 639 17.95 1.24 -20.36
N VAL A 640 17.68 0.16 -19.65
CA VAL A 640 18.70 -0.63 -18.95
C VAL A 640 18.69 -2.09 -19.40
N TYR A 641 19.84 -2.62 -19.82
CA TYR A 641 20.04 -4.04 -20.12
C TYR A 641 20.70 -4.73 -18.92
N GLN A 642 19.89 -5.04 -17.92
CA GLN A 642 20.31 -5.59 -16.63
C GLN A 642 20.91 -7.00 -16.81
N LYS A 643 22.16 -7.18 -16.40
CA LYS A 643 22.92 -8.45 -16.39
C LYS A 643 22.90 -9.07 -14.98
N PRO A 644 23.22 -10.36 -14.82
CA PRO A 644 23.45 -10.95 -13.49
C PRO A 644 24.49 -10.18 -12.69
N GLY A 645 24.10 -9.71 -11.49
CA GLY A 645 24.89 -8.81 -10.64
C GLY A 645 24.52 -7.34 -10.70
N ASP A 646 23.61 -6.93 -11.59
CA ASP A 646 23.15 -5.55 -11.68
C ASP A 646 21.90 -5.31 -10.81
N ALA A 647 22.02 -4.37 -9.87
CA ALA A 647 20.90 -3.77 -9.16
C ALA A 647 20.39 -2.53 -9.90
N VAL A 648 19.11 -2.51 -10.25
CA VAL A 648 18.38 -1.34 -10.73
C VAL A 648 17.63 -0.74 -9.54
N PHE A 649 17.87 0.54 -9.25
CA PHE A 649 17.11 1.31 -8.27
C PHE A 649 16.00 2.11 -8.98
N ILE A 650 14.77 1.98 -8.48
CA ILE A 650 13.56 2.61 -9.02
C ILE A 650 12.98 3.58 -7.97
N PRO A 651 13.05 4.90 -8.19
CA PRO A 651 12.41 5.89 -7.32
C PRO A 651 10.88 5.76 -7.36
N ALA A 652 10.22 5.96 -6.22
CA ALA A 652 8.77 5.94 -6.13
C ALA A 652 8.12 6.89 -7.15
N GLY A 653 7.15 6.39 -7.92
CA GLY A 653 6.46 7.15 -8.98
C GLY A 653 7.10 7.10 -10.36
N CYS A 654 8.26 6.45 -10.53
CA CYS A 654 8.75 6.08 -11.86
C CYS A 654 7.90 4.94 -12.43
N ALA A 655 7.24 5.17 -13.56
CA ALA A 655 6.54 4.09 -14.27
C ALA A 655 7.57 3.22 -14.99
N HIS A 656 7.48 1.90 -14.91
CA HIS A 656 8.46 1.02 -15.54
C HIS A 656 7.89 -0.32 -16.01
N GLN A 657 8.62 -0.96 -16.93
CA GLN A 657 8.30 -2.24 -17.54
C GLN A 657 9.56 -3.09 -17.76
N VAL A 658 9.41 -4.40 -17.93
CA VAL A 658 10.53 -5.34 -18.14
C VAL A 658 10.22 -6.35 -19.24
N CYS A 659 11.17 -6.54 -20.15
CA CYS A 659 11.25 -7.67 -21.06
C CYS A 659 12.51 -8.49 -20.75
N ASN A 660 12.32 -9.70 -20.25
CA ASN A 660 13.40 -10.68 -20.15
C ASN A 660 13.84 -11.08 -21.57
N LEU A 661 15.12 -10.95 -21.92
CA LEU A 661 15.68 -11.43 -23.21
C LEU A 661 16.32 -12.82 -23.10
N ALA A 662 16.44 -13.34 -21.88
CA ALA A 662 16.77 -14.72 -21.53
C ALA A 662 15.91 -15.15 -20.33
N ASP A 663 15.90 -16.44 -19.96
CA ASP A 663 15.24 -16.88 -18.73
C ASP A 663 15.98 -16.31 -17.51
N CYS A 664 15.27 -15.63 -16.61
CA CYS A 664 15.86 -14.81 -15.54
C CYS A 664 15.32 -15.14 -14.14
N ILE A 665 16.19 -14.95 -13.15
CA ILE A 665 15.90 -14.97 -11.71
C ILE A 665 16.30 -13.60 -11.16
N LYS A 666 15.33 -12.88 -10.57
CA LYS A 666 15.55 -11.58 -9.93
C LYS A 666 15.04 -11.61 -8.50
N VAL A 667 15.66 -10.82 -7.62
CA VAL A 667 15.12 -10.49 -6.30
C VAL A 667 14.96 -8.98 -6.21
N ALA A 668 13.81 -8.51 -5.71
CA ALA A 668 13.59 -7.08 -5.48
C ALA A 668 13.07 -6.83 -4.07
N ALA A 669 13.36 -5.67 -3.49
CA ALA A 669 12.84 -5.25 -2.19
C ALA A 669 12.38 -3.79 -2.25
N ASP A 670 11.32 -3.48 -1.50
CA ASP A 670 10.76 -2.15 -1.41
C ASP A 670 11.35 -1.42 -0.18
N PHE A 671 11.44 -0.09 -0.24
CA PHE A 671 11.83 0.75 0.88
C PHE A 671 11.14 2.12 0.80
N VAL A 672 11.21 2.91 1.87
CA VAL A 672 10.71 4.29 1.85
C VAL A 672 11.84 5.20 2.32
N SER A 673 12.51 5.83 1.35
CA SER A 673 13.51 6.86 1.61
C SER A 673 12.86 8.17 2.08
N LEU A 674 13.64 9.02 2.77
CA LEU A 674 13.20 10.37 3.15
C LEU A 674 12.90 11.24 1.91
N GLU A 675 13.69 11.02 0.86
CA GLU A 675 13.68 11.76 -0.40
C GLU A 675 12.36 11.64 -1.17
N ASN A 676 11.69 10.49 -1.09
CA ASN A 676 10.56 10.16 -1.96
C ASN A 676 9.19 10.11 -1.26
N VAL A 677 9.11 10.46 0.04
CA VAL A 677 7.84 10.48 0.81
C VAL A 677 6.70 11.23 0.09
N ALA A 678 7.00 12.39 -0.52
CA ALA A 678 6.00 13.16 -1.26
C ALA A 678 5.51 12.45 -2.54
N ARG A 679 6.38 11.67 -3.20
CA ARG A 679 6.04 10.84 -4.36
C ARG A 679 5.18 9.65 -3.92
N CYS A 680 5.52 8.99 -2.81
CA CYS A 680 4.74 7.90 -2.20
C CYS A 680 3.34 8.34 -1.74
N GLU A 681 3.21 9.53 -1.12
CA GLU A 681 1.93 10.07 -0.67
C GLU A 681 1.03 10.46 -1.86
N LYS A 682 1.60 11.05 -2.92
CA LYS A 682 0.88 11.28 -4.19
C LYS A 682 0.33 9.98 -4.78
N LEU A 683 1.16 8.94 -4.89
CA LEU A 683 0.75 7.62 -5.39
C LEU A 683 -0.33 6.98 -4.50
N THR A 684 -0.22 7.12 -3.18
CA THR A 684 -1.25 6.66 -2.22
C THR A 684 -2.60 7.34 -2.49
N GLY A 685 -2.60 8.61 -2.92
CA GLY A 685 -3.76 9.31 -3.45
C GLY A 685 -4.30 8.71 -4.75
N GLU A 686 -3.45 8.58 -5.78
CA GLU A 686 -3.85 8.02 -7.08
C GLU A 686 -4.45 6.60 -6.96
N PHE A 687 -3.83 5.72 -6.15
CA PHE A 687 -4.36 4.38 -5.87
C PHE A 687 -5.68 4.40 -5.07
N ARG A 688 -5.89 5.39 -4.19
CA ARG A 688 -7.18 5.55 -3.50
C ARG A 688 -8.27 5.96 -4.48
N GLU A 689 -8.00 6.90 -5.39
CA GLU A 689 -8.94 7.32 -6.44
C GLU A 689 -9.36 6.14 -7.34
N GLN A 690 -8.40 5.32 -7.79
CA GLN A 690 -8.72 4.10 -8.54
C GLN A 690 -9.61 3.15 -7.73
N ASN A 691 -9.31 2.93 -6.45
CA ASN A 691 -10.10 2.08 -5.55
C ASN A 691 -11.53 2.58 -5.28
N GLN A 692 -11.83 3.87 -5.49
CA GLN A 692 -13.21 4.36 -5.47
C GLN A 692 -14.01 3.94 -6.71
N SER A 693 -13.35 3.79 -7.87
CA SER A 693 -14.00 3.38 -9.13
C SER A 693 -14.24 1.88 -9.22
N MET A 694 -13.26 1.07 -8.81
CA MET A 694 -13.38 -0.38 -8.66
C MET A 694 -12.40 -0.86 -7.59
N MET A 695 -12.80 -1.87 -6.81
CA MET A 695 -12.01 -2.46 -5.72
C MET A 695 -10.76 -3.18 -6.26
N TRP A 696 -9.68 -2.44 -6.52
CA TRP A 696 -8.54 -2.87 -7.31
C TRP A 696 -7.48 -3.60 -6.47
N LYS A 697 -6.97 -2.93 -5.43
CA LYS A 697 -5.94 -3.46 -4.50
C LYS A 697 -6.11 -2.83 -3.12
N GLU A 698 -6.00 -3.66 -2.08
CA GLU A 698 -5.82 -3.16 -0.71
C GLU A 698 -4.54 -2.30 -0.64
N ASP A 699 -4.59 -1.17 0.08
CA ASP A 699 -3.38 -0.38 0.34
C ASP A 699 -2.51 -1.15 1.33
N VAL A 700 -1.43 -1.74 0.81
CA VAL A 700 -0.48 -2.55 1.57
C VAL A 700 0.59 -1.72 2.29
N LEU A 701 0.81 -0.45 1.93
CA LEU A 701 1.94 0.38 2.38
C LEU A 701 1.73 1.04 3.76
N GLN A 702 0.51 1.53 4.07
CA GLN A 702 0.21 2.26 5.31
C GLN A 702 1.08 3.53 5.55
N LEU A 703 1.49 4.24 4.49
CA LEU A 703 2.51 5.30 4.54
C LEU A 703 2.33 6.28 5.72
N ARG A 704 1.12 6.79 5.95
CA ARG A 704 0.85 7.74 7.05
C ARG A 704 1.03 7.14 8.45
N ALA A 705 0.71 5.84 8.63
CA ALA A 705 0.98 5.13 9.88
C ALA A 705 2.48 4.86 10.06
N MET A 706 3.18 4.51 8.98
CA MET A 706 4.64 4.35 8.97
C MET A 706 5.34 5.68 9.36
N MET A 707 4.91 6.81 8.79
CA MET A 707 5.40 8.14 9.17
C MET A 707 5.13 8.47 10.65
N TRP A 708 3.91 8.23 11.13
CA TRP A 708 3.57 8.41 12.55
C TRP A 708 4.44 7.55 13.48
N PHE A 709 4.76 6.33 13.07
CA PHE A 709 5.66 5.45 13.81
C PHE A 709 7.12 5.89 13.74
N ALA A 710 7.59 6.42 12.62
CA ALA A 710 8.92 7.04 12.53
C ALA A 710 9.05 8.25 13.48
N TRP A 711 8.06 9.14 13.53
CA TRP A 711 8.03 10.25 14.50
C TRP A 711 8.12 9.77 15.95
N LEU A 712 7.26 8.82 16.34
CA LEU A 712 7.24 8.27 17.71
C LEU A 712 8.50 7.43 18.04
N SER A 713 9.13 6.80 17.06
CA SER A 713 10.40 6.09 17.22
C SER A 713 11.54 7.06 17.47
N CYS A 714 11.66 8.10 16.63
CA CYS A 714 12.68 9.15 16.74
C CYS A 714 12.57 9.89 18.09
N LYS A 715 11.36 10.31 18.50
CA LYS A 715 11.11 10.90 19.82
C LYS A 715 11.56 10.06 21.00
N ARG A 716 11.57 8.73 20.87
CA ARG A 716 12.09 7.84 21.92
C ARG A 716 13.61 7.80 21.95
N GLN A 717 14.28 7.85 20.79
CA GLN A 717 15.75 7.87 20.76
C GLN A 717 16.30 9.19 21.31
N GLU A 718 15.66 10.33 21.01
CA GLU A 718 16.00 11.64 21.63
C GLU A 718 15.97 11.56 23.17
N GLY A 719 14.96 10.89 23.74
CA GLY A 719 14.81 10.68 25.18
C GLY A 719 15.74 9.65 25.82
N TYR A 720 16.62 8.99 25.06
CA TYR A 720 17.69 8.14 25.57
C TYR A 720 19.08 8.81 25.50
N GLY A 721 19.18 10.02 24.94
CA GLY A 721 20.41 10.80 24.80
C GLY A 721 20.56 11.96 25.81
N GLN A 722 19.76 11.99 26.88
CA GLN A 722 19.80 12.98 27.97
C GLN A 722 20.07 12.32 29.33
#